data_AF-A0A1Q7QW90-F1
#
_entry.id   AF-A0A1Q7QW90-F1
#
_cell.length_a   1.000
_cell.length_b   1.000
_cell.length_c   1.000
_cell.angle_alpha   90.00
_cell.angle_beta   90.00
_cell.angle_gamma   90.00
#
_symmetry.space_group_name_H-M   'P 1'
#
loop_
_entity.id
_entity.type
_entity.pdbx_description
1 polymer ?
#
loop_
_entity_poly.entity_id
_entity_poly.type
_entity_poly.pdbx_seq_one_letter_code
_entity_poly.pdbx_strand_id
1 'polypeptide(L)'
;MLWWDENSHSPEIFYGTNVKKGYLSSATYDHYSILRMLEDNWNLPTLTSNDAAATGLLTDLTTGPIPLSASFAYLPSTPLVNNTIGFTGTAVGGTAPYTYSWNFGDGGSATGLTATHSYTTAGTFTATLTVTDSTGSSTKSSQTIAITPILSLTASFRFVPTQPLTNQSIVFIGTATGGVSPYNYNWNFGDGNSVTGQTPSHSYATSGTFTVSLEVTDSLNTSIVTSQSIIVSSQPQLTANLAISPASPTVNSTVTFFGTAVNGISPYTFAWNFGDNSKATGATVTQAYNAAGTFIVSLNVTDNIGSLARTSQSITVIPTSNGGGSGAGPLVIGWGGISLNEVARFSSGNPPSNVFLGQQASDMESVVMLTQYKGMNGIRVSWDPSCTTSPSLIGANYTAAELSTAIQIASYYSFWIILDYHGYTDPFTPATSACWLSFWAGVTNQFKNSYGQIIWEPENEPRYGLSGSACSGVVACVLYLSNEYQMFINQTRAQGDTHWIIVENICSYGCGLDANGDGSLLGAVNGYPTVTDAAGHIFISLHSYLDNPVSWTYNGADAYAQGYYATVVAGIAKTRWPALNTEGGADPFVGAGGPNATLRGSAGYNNITLRFIQTLTNLYDATPTRIGYTWWTAGDWTDTPGAGSRGALQCNSKPQGWGCLLQNKPIVQKPAAPRFTLTFQGYDYDGAHEETITINNNLIARLPANDTSQNAGTYRTFALNITSLVLDGNNTLTFTHTNWDCAIIDSTKSVTITNASGTVIFSDSTVQPLSCSQSITYTFTVNSTSPAPAALTAASNFAASPVLAQTGTPTAPSQPTFLVMSKSVTVSPTIQYSAFASEHTLATST
;
A
#
# COMPACT_ATOMS: atom_id res chain seq x y z
N MET A 1 77.99 -51.82 24.63
CA MET A 1 79.27 -51.86 23.89
C MET A 1 79.30 -50.60 23.04
N LEU A 2 80.24 -49.68 23.29
CA LEU A 2 80.41 -48.48 22.47
C LEU A 2 81.45 -48.80 21.40
N TRP A 3 81.08 -48.67 20.13
CA TRP A 3 82.01 -48.69 19.01
C TRP A 3 81.92 -47.32 18.33
N TRP A 4 83.09 -46.71 18.10
CA TRP A 4 83.22 -45.48 17.33
C TRP A 4 84.24 -45.77 16.22
N ASP A 5 83.87 -45.51 14.96
CA ASP A 5 84.79 -45.38 13.82
C ASP A 5 84.98 -43.88 13.51
N GLU A 6 86.25 -43.47 13.46
CA GLU A 6 86.72 -42.10 13.21
C GLU A 6 86.30 -41.52 11.83
N ASN A 7 85.69 -42.32 10.95
CA ASN A 7 85.21 -41.88 9.63
C ASN A 7 83.69 -41.66 9.50
N SER A 8 82.89 -41.81 10.56
CA SER A 8 81.42 -41.70 10.46
C SER A 8 80.87 -40.47 11.18
N HIS A 9 80.09 -39.63 10.48
CA HIS A 9 79.59 -38.32 10.99
C HIS A 9 78.33 -38.41 11.87
N SER A 10 77.94 -39.61 12.32
CA SER A 10 76.74 -39.81 13.13
C SER A 10 76.91 -40.99 14.09
N PRO A 11 76.87 -40.78 15.43
CA PRO A 11 76.89 -41.89 16.37
C PRO A 11 75.53 -42.60 16.41
N GLU A 12 75.52 -43.91 16.19
CA GLU A 12 74.34 -44.76 16.42
C GLU A 12 74.43 -45.41 17.82
N ILE A 13 73.35 -45.29 18.61
CA ILE A 13 73.21 -45.88 19.96
C ILE A 13 71.99 -46.82 19.97
N PHE A 14 72.16 -48.04 20.48
CA PHE A 14 71.09 -48.99 20.84
C PHE A 14 71.42 -49.60 22.24
N TYR A 15 70.54 -49.88 23.22
CA TYR A 15 69.15 -49.54 23.57
C TYR A 15 68.97 -49.77 25.11
N GLY A 16 67.88 -49.27 25.70
CA GLY A 16 67.32 -49.65 27.02
C GLY A 16 65.96 -48.94 27.27
N THR A 17 65.04 -49.51 28.07
CA THR A 17 63.59 -49.15 28.09
C THR A 17 63.19 -47.77 28.65
N ASN A 18 64.13 -46.95 29.13
CA ASN A 18 63.81 -45.70 29.84
C ASN A 18 64.55 -44.44 29.33
N VAL A 19 64.54 -44.15 28.03
CA VAL A 19 65.13 -42.89 27.49
C VAL A 19 64.11 -42.08 26.68
N LYS A 20 64.00 -40.78 26.98
CA LYS A 20 63.19 -39.81 26.22
C LYS A 20 63.75 -39.66 24.79
N LYS A 21 62.93 -39.92 23.77
CA LYS A 21 63.27 -39.58 22.38
C LYS A 21 63.33 -38.06 22.21
N GLY A 22 64.44 -37.56 21.65
CA GLY A 22 64.51 -36.21 21.07
C GLY A 22 64.92 -35.07 22.00
N TYR A 23 65.93 -35.24 22.86
CA TYR A 23 66.58 -34.09 23.49
C TYR A 23 67.59 -33.47 22.51
N LEU A 24 67.31 -32.25 22.05
CA LEU A 24 68.26 -31.38 21.34
C LEU A 24 68.76 -30.34 22.35
N SER A 25 70.03 -30.43 22.71
CA SER A 25 70.72 -29.39 23.48
C SER A 25 70.99 -28.18 22.60
N SER A 26 70.88 -26.98 23.17
CA SER A 26 71.21 -25.71 22.49
C SER A 26 72.67 -25.27 22.67
N ALA A 27 73.51 -26.08 23.31
CA ALA A 27 74.94 -25.76 23.53
C ALA A 27 75.85 -26.49 22.53
N THR A 28 76.84 -25.77 21.98
CA THR A 28 77.91 -26.33 21.14
C THR A 28 78.87 -27.19 21.97
N TYR A 29 79.20 -28.38 21.49
CA TYR A 29 79.99 -29.39 22.22
C TYR A 29 81.43 -29.55 21.69
N ASP A 30 82.37 -29.84 22.58
CA ASP A 30 83.71 -30.39 22.28
C ASP A 30 83.88 -31.79 22.90
N HIS A 31 85.00 -32.46 22.62
CA HIS A 31 85.33 -33.86 22.97
C HIS A 31 85.11 -34.20 24.47
N TYR A 32 85.10 -33.23 25.39
CA TYR A 32 84.96 -33.52 26.82
C TYR A 32 83.50 -33.59 27.33
N SER A 33 82.50 -33.40 26.48
CA SER A 33 81.11 -33.24 26.90
C SER A 33 80.29 -34.53 27.07
N ILE A 34 80.70 -35.64 26.45
CA ILE A 34 79.98 -36.93 26.57
C ILE A 34 80.17 -37.54 27.96
N LEU A 35 81.36 -37.38 28.55
CA LEU A 35 81.67 -37.90 29.89
C LEU A 35 80.84 -37.19 30.96
N ARG A 36 80.68 -35.87 30.84
CA ARG A 36 79.84 -35.05 31.71
C ARG A 36 78.36 -35.42 31.61
N MET A 37 77.89 -35.74 30.41
CA MET A 37 76.50 -36.18 30.19
C MET A 37 76.20 -37.53 30.88
N LEU A 38 77.15 -38.47 30.92
CA LEU A 38 77.01 -39.75 31.63
C LEU A 38 77.09 -39.57 33.16
N GLU A 39 77.97 -38.67 33.63
CA GLU A 39 78.06 -38.27 35.03
C GLU A 39 76.74 -37.67 35.54
N ASP A 40 76.16 -36.73 34.79
CA ASP A 40 74.93 -36.04 35.19
C ASP A 40 73.68 -36.93 35.13
N ASN A 41 73.54 -37.78 34.10
CA ASN A 41 72.36 -38.65 33.97
C ASN A 41 72.31 -39.81 34.97
N TRP A 42 73.47 -40.26 35.46
CA TRP A 42 73.58 -41.34 36.44
C TRP A 42 74.08 -40.90 37.81
N ASN A 43 74.22 -39.59 38.02
CA ASN A 43 74.65 -38.97 39.27
C ASN A 43 76.01 -39.49 39.76
N LEU A 44 76.95 -39.69 38.84
CA LEU A 44 78.32 -40.12 39.11
C LEU A 44 79.22 -38.89 39.37
N PRO A 45 80.23 -38.98 40.26
CA PRO A 45 81.13 -37.86 40.54
C PRO A 45 82.01 -37.51 39.33
N THR A 46 82.29 -36.21 39.17
CA THR A 46 83.17 -35.72 38.09
C THR A 46 84.59 -36.25 38.23
N LEU A 47 85.08 -36.87 37.16
CA LEU A 47 86.47 -37.27 37.05
C LEU A 47 87.37 -36.02 36.98
N THR A 48 88.20 -35.82 38.01
CA THR A 48 89.29 -34.84 38.00
C THR A 48 90.58 -35.52 37.54
N SER A 49 91.54 -34.75 37.03
CA SER A 49 92.71 -35.20 36.25
C SER A 49 93.76 -36.08 36.97
N ASN A 50 93.40 -36.81 38.03
CA ASN A 50 94.32 -37.62 38.84
C ASN A 50 93.89 -39.09 39.05
N ASP A 51 93.15 -39.69 38.11
CA ASP A 51 92.73 -41.09 38.20
C ASP A 51 93.73 -42.12 37.62
N ALA A 52 95.03 -41.81 37.67
CA ALA A 52 96.10 -42.76 37.30
C ALA A 52 96.22 -43.96 38.27
N ALA A 53 95.34 -44.04 39.27
CA ALA A 53 95.22 -45.15 40.23
C ALA A 53 93.92 -45.96 40.04
N ALA A 54 93.09 -45.65 39.04
CA ALA A 54 91.96 -46.51 38.69
C ALA A 54 92.49 -47.81 38.08
N THR A 55 92.25 -48.94 38.76
CA THR A 55 92.53 -50.28 38.24
C THR A 55 91.89 -50.42 36.86
N GLY A 56 92.71 -50.65 35.84
CA GLY A 56 92.25 -50.89 34.48
C GLY A 56 91.19 -52.00 34.48
N LEU A 57 90.07 -51.75 33.81
CA LEU A 57 89.02 -52.75 33.58
C LEU A 57 89.52 -53.75 32.53
N LEU A 58 90.53 -54.52 32.88
CA LEU A 58 90.88 -55.78 32.22
C LEU A 58 89.98 -56.86 32.80
N THR A 59 88.77 -56.97 32.31
CA THR A 59 88.10 -58.28 32.35
C THR A 59 88.69 -59.11 31.22
N ASP A 60 89.70 -59.87 31.61
CA ASP A 60 90.19 -61.07 30.97
C ASP A 60 89.02 -61.83 30.30
N LEU A 61 89.03 -61.88 28.96
CA LEU A 61 88.25 -62.81 28.17
C LEU A 61 88.78 -64.19 28.52
N THR A 62 88.21 -64.79 29.57
CA THR A 62 88.41 -66.20 29.85
C THR A 62 88.09 -66.96 28.56
N THR A 63 89.11 -67.64 28.02
CA THR A 63 89.04 -68.49 26.82
C THR A 63 88.29 -69.78 27.12
N GLY A 64 87.07 -69.64 27.64
CA GLY A 64 86.06 -70.67 27.60
C GLY A 64 85.24 -70.49 26.32
N PRO A 65 84.86 -71.57 25.61
CA PRO A 65 83.94 -71.44 24.48
C PRO A 65 82.68 -70.71 24.96
N ILE A 66 82.34 -69.60 24.31
CA ILE A 66 81.09 -68.87 24.58
C ILE A 66 79.97 -69.91 24.46
N PRO A 67 79.15 -70.14 25.50
CA PRO A 67 78.10 -71.15 25.43
C PRO A 67 77.13 -70.80 24.30
N LEU A 68 76.68 -71.82 23.58
CA LEU A 68 75.73 -71.64 22.48
C LEU A 68 74.45 -70.97 23.00
N SER A 69 74.12 -69.83 22.42
CA SER A 69 72.90 -69.07 22.67
C SER A 69 72.15 -68.85 21.36
N ALA A 70 70.82 -68.87 21.44
CA ALA A 70 69.93 -68.61 20.32
C ALA A 70 69.04 -67.41 20.62
N SER A 71 68.69 -66.66 19.58
CA SER A 71 67.63 -65.66 19.60
C SER A 71 66.96 -65.61 18.23
N PHE A 72 65.83 -64.93 18.12
CA PHE A 72 65.24 -64.68 16.81
C PHE A 72 64.46 -63.37 16.76
N ALA A 73 64.18 -62.90 15.55
CA ALA A 73 63.21 -61.85 15.29
C ALA A 73 62.12 -62.37 14.35
N TYR A 74 60.93 -61.77 14.40
CA TYR A 74 59.84 -62.07 13.47
C TYR A 74 59.16 -60.78 12.99
N LEU A 75 58.66 -60.78 11.76
CA LEU A 75 57.90 -59.68 11.17
C LEU A 75 56.71 -60.22 10.36
N PRO A 76 55.54 -59.55 10.39
CA PRO A 76 55.26 -58.30 11.13
C PRO A 76 55.13 -58.52 12.65
N SER A 77 55.39 -57.48 13.45
CA SER A 77 55.32 -57.55 14.92
C SER A 77 53.89 -57.70 15.47
N THR A 78 52.88 -57.38 14.67
CA THR A 78 51.43 -57.57 14.96
C THR A 78 50.78 -58.39 13.84
N PRO A 79 51.04 -59.70 13.79
CA PRO A 79 50.52 -60.56 12.73
C PRO A 79 49.01 -60.84 12.89
N LEU A 80 48.29 -60.82 11.77
CA LEU A 80 46.89 -61.21 11.69
C LEU A 80 46.77 -62.71 11.36
N VAL A 81 45.60 -63.28 11.62
CA VAL A 81 45.26 -64.62 11.14
C VAL A 81 45.51 -64.73 9.64
N ASN A 82 46.08 -65.85 9.20
CA ASN A 82 46.49 -66.17 7.84
C ASN A 82 47.61 -65.29 7.22
N ASN A 83 48.12 -64.28 7.93
CA ASN A 83 49.31 -63.56 7.46
C ASN A 83 50.55 -64.46 7.53
N THR A 84 51.37 -64.40 6.48
CA THR A 84 52.70 -65.01 6.48
C THR A 84 53.64 -64.17 7.34
N ILE A 85 54.22 -64.81 8.35
CA ILE A 85 55.18 -64.23 9.28
C ILE A 85 56.56 -64.75 8.90
N GLY A 86 57.52 -63.84 8.69
CA GLY A 86 58.92 -64.18 8.48
C GLY A 86 59.66 -64.26 9.81
N PHE A 87 60.42 -65.33 10.01
CA PHE A 87 61.25 -65.59 11.18
C PHE A 87 62.71 -65.63 10.77
N THR A 88 63.59 -64.98 11.54
CA THR A 88 65.04 -64.99 11.33
C THR A 88 65.74 -65.33 12.63
N GLY A 89 66.43 -66.47 12.65
CA GLY A 89 67.20 -66.95 13.79
C GLY A 89 68.57 -66.29 13.88
N THR A 90 69.16 -66.31 15.07
CA THR A 90 70.52 -65.87 15.33
C THR A 90 71.15 -66.84 16.34
N ALA A 91 72.41 -67.19 16.11
CA ALA A 91 73.20 -68.06 16.98
C ALA A 91 74.49 -67.35 17.38
N VAL A 92 74.86 -67.42 18.66
CA VAL A 92 76.10 -66.84 19.21
C VAL A 92 76.76 -67.88 20.11
N GLY A 93 78.09 -68.04 20.01
CA GLY A 93 78.83 -69.07 20.76
C GLY A 93 78.72 -70.48 20.15
N GLY A 94 79.21 -71.50 20.85
CA GLY A 94 79.31 -72.87 20.33
C GLY A 94 80.25 -73.03 19.13
N THR A 95 80.16 -74.17 18.44
CA THR A 95 81.04 -74.49 17.29
C THR A 95 80.26 -74.62 15.99
N ALA A 96 80.41 -73.65 15.08
CA ALA A 96 79.81 -73.70 13.74
C ALA A 96 80.25 -74.96 12.92
N PRO A 97 79.47 -75.42 11.92
CA PRO A 97 78.18 -74.90 11.46
C PRO A 97 77.02 -75.17 12.42
N TYR A 98 75.95 -74.36 12.29
CA TYR A 98 74.72 -74.50 13.07
C TYR A 98 73.58 -75.09 12.22
N THR A 99 72.71 -75.85 12.87
CA THR A 99 71.43 -76.29 12.33
C THR A 99 70.29 -75.64 13.10
N TYR A 100 69.26 -75.20 12.38
CA TYR A 100 68.12 -74.45 12.91
C TYR A 100 66.83 -75.23 12.68
N SER A 101 66.05 -75.45 13.74
CA SER A 101 64.71 -76.00 13.66
C SER A 101 63.70 -75.14 14.42
N TRP A 102 62.53 -74.98 13.82
CA TRP A 102 61.45 -74.13 14.32
C TRP A 102 60.25 -74.98 14.70
N ASN A 103 59.65 -74.67 15.84
CA ASN A 103 58.32 -75.13 16.21
C ASN A 103 57.46 -73.88 16.45
N PHE A 104 56.37 -73.73 15.72
CA PHE A 104 55.55 -72.52 15.77
C PHE A 104 54.49 -72.52 16.87
N GLY A 105 54.35 -73.63 17.61
CA GLY A 105 53.44 -73.75 18.76
C GLY A 105 51.99 -74.12 18.40
N ASP A 106 51.68 -74.29 17.11
CA ASP A 106 50.38 -74.70 16.58
C ASP A 106 50.42 -76.08 15.86
N GLY A 107 51.55 -76.80 15.99
CA GLY A 107 51.83 -78.04 15.27
C GLY A 107 52.64 -77.85 13.99
N GLY A 108 52.83 -76.60 13.52
CA GLY A 108 53.72 -76.27 12.40
C GLY A 108 55.20 -76.34 12.78
N SER A 109 56.05 -76.72 11.82
CA SER A 109 57.50 -76.72 11.97
C SER A 109 58.22 -76.35 10.69
N ALA A 110 59.45 -75.84 10.81
CA ALA A 110 60.32 -75.51 9.69
C ALA A 110 61.79 -75.73 10.06
N THR A 111 62.68 -75.68 9.06
CA THR A 111 64.14 -75.73 9.28
C THR A 111 64.83 -74.61 8.48
N GLY A 112 66.06 -74.27 8.87
CA GLY A 112 66.85 -73.21 8.24
C GLY A 112 66.92 -71.92 9.07
N LEU A 113 67.93 -71.09 8.76
CA LEU A 113 68.19 -69.83 9.46
C LEU A 113 66.97 -68.89 9.42
N THR A 114 66.29 -68.85 8.29
CA THR A 114 65.03 -68.12 8.08
C THR A 114 63.90 -69.11 7.83
N ALA A 115 62.71 -68.80 8.33
CA ALA A 115 61.50 -69.58 8.07
C ALA A 115 60.29 -68.66 7.88
N THR A 116 59.23 -69.18 7.27
CA THR A 116 57.94 -68.47 7.16
C THR A 116 56.82 -69.35 7.70
N HIS A 117 55.85 -68.76 8.40
CA HIS A 117 54.69 -69.49 8.91
C HIS A 117 53.44 -68.61 8.93
N SER A 118 52.26 -69.20 8.73
CA SER A 118 50.97 -68.54 8.84
C SER A 118 50.10 -69.28 9.84
N TYR A 119 49.56 -68.57 10.82
CA TYR A 119 48.64 -69.14 11.81
C TYR A 119 47.20 -69.02 11.33
N THR A 120 46.47 -70.14 11.33
CA THR A 120 45.09 -70.22 10.80
C THR A 120 44.01 -69.82 11.81
N THR A 121 44.37 -69.69 13.08
CA THR A 121 43.48 -69.27 14.17
C THR A 121 44.08 -68.11 14.96
N ALA A 122 43.20 -67.24 15.47
CA ALA A 122 43.62 -66.17 16.38
C ALA A 122 43.95 -66.77 17.75
N GLY A 123 44.93 -66.18 18.44
CA GLY A 123 45.38 -66.69 19.72
C GLY A 123 46.86 -66.41 19.95
N THR A 124 47.39 -67.01 21.00
CA THR A 124 48.76 -66.80 21.43
C THR A 124 49.54 -68.09 21.25
N PHE A 125 50.60 -68.06 20.43
CA PHE A 125 51.44 -69.23 20.14
C PHE A 125 52.86 -69.00 20.61
N THR A 126 53.52 -70.05 21.10
CA THR A 126 54.92 -69.98 21.54
C THR A 126 55.82 -70.51 20.42
N ALA A 127 56.40 -69.61 19.63
CA ALA A 127 57.37 -69.98 18.61
C ALA A 127 58.72 -70.25 19.28
N THR A 128 59.31 -71.42 19.00
CA THR A 128 60.57 -71.87 19.56
C THR A 128 61.56 -72.18 18.45
N LEU A 129 62.68 -71.47 18.47
CA LEU A 129 63.87 -71.80 17.68
C LEU A 129 64.77 -72.73 18.50
N THR A 130 65.15 -73.86 17.93
CA THR A 130 66.24 -74.70 18.44
C THR A 130 67.44 -74.56 17.51
N VAL A 131 68.58 -74.20 18.09
CA VAL A 131 69.87 -74.15 17.37
C VAL A 131 70.75 -75.27 17.92
N THR A 132 71.30 -76.09 17.03
CA THR A 132 72.26 -77.14 17.37
C THR A 132 73.56 -76.89 16.63
N ASP A 133 74.68 -76.87 17.36
CA ASP A 133 76.02 -76.70 16.79
C ASP A 133 76.62 -78.02 16.29
N SER A 134 77.77 -77.96 15.65
CA SER A 134 78.43 -79.13 15.03
C SER A 134 78.92 -80.18 16.04
N THR A 135 79.01 -79.84 17.32
CA THR A 135 79.39 -80.77 18.40
C THR A 135 78.18 -81.49 19.00
N GLY A 136 76.97 -81.14 18.55
CA GLY A 136 75.71 -81.69 19.05
C GLY A 136 75.13 -80.94 20.26
N SER A 137 75.77 -79.85 20.70
CA SER A 137 75.20 -78.98 21.74
C SER A 137 74.00 -78.21 21.17
N SER A 138 72.89 -78.19 21.91
CA SER A 138 71.66 -77.51 21.49
C SER A 138 71.15 -76.52 22.54
N THR A 139 70.57 -75.42 22.05
CA THR A 139 69.92 -74.39 22.87
C THR A 139 68.61 -73.95 22.23
N LYS A 140 67.74 -73.32 23.02
CA LYS A 140 66.41 -72.86 22.57
C LYS A 140 66.18 -71.40 22.88
N SER A 141 65.48 -70.72 21.98
CA SER A 141 64.88 -69.41 22.21
C SER A 141 63.40 -69.50 21.93
N SER A 142 62.56 -68.99 22.84
CA SER A 142 61.11 -68.97 22.67
C SER A 142 60.59 -67.54 22.77
N GLN A 143 59.66 -67.17 21.89
CA GLN A 143 58.88 -65.93 22.01
C GLN A 143 57.40 -66.23 21.83
N THR A 144 56.59 -65.48 22.57
CA THR A 144 55.13 -65.54 22.50
C THR A 144 54.64 -64.60 21.41
N ILE A 145 53.94 -65.15 20.42
CA ILE A 145 53.40 -64.42 19.28
C ILE A 145 51.88 -64.38 19.40
N ALA A 146 51.34 -63.17 19.54
CA ALA A 146 49.90 -62.94 19.57
C ALA A 146 49.38 -62.71 18.14
N ILE A 147 48.54 -63.63 17.66
CA ILE A 147 47.87 -63.57 16.37
C ILE A 147 46.51 -62.92 16.57
N THR A 148 46.36 -61.71 16.06
CA THR A 148 45.12 -60.95 16.19
C THR A 148 44.08 -61.40 15.16
N PRO A 149 42.79 -61.54 15.53
CA PRO A 149 41.73 -61.86 14.59
C PRO A 149 41.50 -60.70 13.62
N ILE A 150 41.06 -61.01 12.40
CA ILE A 150 40.55 -60.00 11.47
C ILE A 150 39.12 -59.65 11.90
N LEU A 151 38.89 -58.40 12.29
CA LEU A 151 37.55 -57.92 12.63
C LEU A 151 36.70 -57.85 11.36
N SER A 152 35.40 -58.15 11.47
CA SER A 152 34.47 -58.03 10.34
C SER A 152 34.47 -56.60 9.79
N LEU A 153 34.57 -56.47 8.46
CA LEU A 153 34.46 -55.20 7.78
C LEU A 153 33.04 -54.64 7.92
N THR A 154 32.94 -53.38 8.35
CA THR A 154 31.67 -52.65 8.45
C THR A 154 31.80 -51.31 7.75
N ALA A 155 30.75 -50.90 7.03
CA ALA A 155 30.68 -49.61 6.36
C ALA A 155 29.43 -48.83 6.79
N SER A 156 29.57 -47.50 6.83
CA SER A 156 28.46 -46.57 7.02
C SER A 156 28.72 -45.29 6.24
N PHE A 157 27.69 -44.49 6.01
CA PHE A 157 27.85 -43.17 5.44
C PHE A 157 26.85 -42.16 5.97
N ARG A 158 27.18 -40.89 5.74
CA ARG A 158 26.28 -39.75 5.87
C ARG A 158 26.39 -38.86 4.64
N PHE A 159 25.42 -37.98 4.46
CA PHE A 159 25.40 -37.01 3.38
C PHE A 159 24.99 -35.62 3.88
N VAL A 160 25.42 -34.58 3.17
CA VAL A 160 25.11 -33.18 3.48
C VAL A 160 24.78 -32.47 2.16
N PRO A 161 23.64 -31.73 2.08
CA PRO A 161 22.65 -31.48 3.15
C PRO A 161 21.71 -32.69 3.39
N THR A 162 21.08 -32.75 4.57
CA THR A 162 20.16 -33.83 4.96
C THR A 162 18.78 -33.76 4.30
N GLN A 163 18.42 -32.59 3.75
CA GLN A 163 17.22 -32.36 2.95
C GLN A 163 17.62 -31.76 1.59
N PRO A 164 18.16 -32.58 0.67
CA PRO A 164 18.63 -32.09 -0.60
C PRO A 164 17.49 -31.69 -1.54
N LEU A 165 17.75 -30.69 -2.36
CA LEU A 165 16.87 -30.26 -3.45
C LEU A 165 17.39 -30.75 -4.80
N THR A 166 16.51 -30.78 -5.80
CA THR A 166 16.88 -31.02 -7.20
C THR A 166 18.02 -30.09 -7.64
N ASN A 167 19.00 -30.63 -8.37
CA ASN A 167 20.21 -29.96 -8.86
C ASN A 167 21.14 -29.41 -7.77
N GLN A 168 20.88 -29.68 -6.49
CA GLN A 168 21.80 -29.32 -5.41
C GLN A 168 22.95 -30.33 -5.32
N SER A 169 24.18 -29.84 -5.18
CA SER A 169 25.34 -30.70 -4.90
C SER A 169 25.26 -31.25 -3.47
N ILE A 170 25.31 -32.57 -3.35
CA ILE A 170 25.28 -33.33 -2.10
C ILE A 170 26.65 -33.96 -1.89
N VAL A 171 27.25 -33.72 -0.73
CA VAL A 171 28.53 -34.35 -0.35
C VAL A 171 28.24 -35.62 0.46
N PHE A 172 28.79 -36.74 0.00
CA PHE A 172 28.70 -38.04 0.65
C PHE A 172 29.99 -38.36 1.38
N ILE A 173 29.92 -38.97 2.56
CA ILE A 173 31.09 -39.23 3.40
C ILE A 173 31.02 -40.66 3.92
N GLY A 174 31.86 -41.52 3.36
CA GLY A 174 31.97 -42.95 3.71
C GLY A 174 32.92 -43.20 4.87
N THR A 175 32.55 -44.12 5.76
CA THR A 175 33.37 -44.57 6.89
C THR A 175 33.45 -46.09 6.86
N ALA A 176 34.66 -46.63 7.08
CA ALA A 176 34.93 -48.07 7.15
C ALA A 176 35.67 -48.38 8.46
N THR A 177 35.30 -49.49 9.10
CA THR A 177 35.96 -50.03 10.29
C THR A 177 36.04 -51.55 10.21
N GLY A 178 37.01 -52.17 10.89
CA GLY A 178 37.30 -53.61 10.71
C GLY A 178 37.98 -53.90 9.37
N GLY A 179 38.09 -55.17 8.98
CA GLY A 179 38.86 -55.58 7.80
C GLY A 179 40.33 -55.15 7.86
N VAL A 180 40.98 -55.07 6.69
CA VAL A 180 42.40 -54.68 6.57
C VAL A 180 42.58 -53.53 5.58
N SER A 181 43.04 -52.36 6.06
CA SER A 181 43.33 -51.18 5.23
C SER A 181 44.44 -51.44 4.18
N PRO A 182 44.49 -50.71 3.04
CA PRO A 182 43.60 -49.61 2.65
C PRO A 182 42.20 -50.08 2.21
N TYR A 183 41.23 -49.16 2.22
CA TYR A 183 39.86 -49.40 1.76
C TYR A 183 39.59 -48.70 0.43
N ASN A 184 38.83 -49.36 -0.45
CA ASN A 184 38.27 -48.78 -1.66
C ASN A 184 36.79 -48.49 -1.44
N TYR A 185 36.34 -47.30 -1.85
CA TYR A 185 34.96 -46.83 -1.69
C TYR A 185 34.33 -46.66 -3.08
N ASN A 186 33.22 -47.35 -3.32
CA ASN A 186 32.47 -47.30 -4.57
C ASN A 186 31.00 -46.97 -4.29
N TRP A 187 30.49 -45.91 -4.92
CA TRP A 187 29.15 -45.37 -4.68
C TRP A 187 28.24 -45.63 -5.87
N ASN A 188 26.99 -45.98 -5.60
CA ASN A 188 25.90 -45.96 -6.56
C ASN A 188 24.80 -45.04 -5.98
N PHE A 189 24.42 -44.02 -6.75
CA PHE A 189 23.48 -42.99 -6.28
C PHE A 189 22.01 -43.34 -6.52
N GLY A 190 21.71 -44.49 -7.15
CA GLY A 190 20.35 -44.96 -7.38
C GLY A 190 19.62 -44.28 -8.54
N ASP A 191 20.31 -43.42 -9.29
CA ASP A 191 19.82 -42.72 -10.49
C ASP A 191 20.57 -43.15 -11.77
N GLY A 192 21.34 -44.23 -11.70
CA GLY A 192 22.20 -44.73 -12.78
C GLY A 192 23.64 -44.22 -12.72
N ASN A 193 23.97 -43.26 -11.85
CA ASN A 193 25.33 -42.74 -11.70
C ASN A 193 26.11 -43.46 -10.58
N SER A 194 27.42 -43.57 -10.76
CA SER A 194 28.34 -44.16 -9.79
C SER A 194 29.69 -43.42 -9.77
N VAL A 195 30.30 -43.33 -8.59
CA VAL A 195 31.57 -42.59 -8.36
C VAL A 195 32.42 -43.33 -7.33
N THR A 196 33.74 -43.25 -7.46
CA THR A 196 34.70 -43.78 -6.48
C THR A 196 35.27 -42.69 -5.58
N GLY A 197 35.75 -43.09 -4.40
CA GLY A 197 36.39 -42.20 -3.43
C GLY A 197 35.63 -42.09 -2.11
N GLN A 198 36.32 -41.72 -1.04
CA GLN A 198 35.72 -41.68 0.29
C GLN A 198 34.69 -40.56 0.45
N THR A 199 34.90 -39.42 -0.22
CA THR A 199 34.08 -38.21 -0.07
C THR A 199 33.62 -37.58 -1.41
N PRO A 200 32.81 -38.27 -2.23
CA PRO A 200 32.36 -37.71 -3.51
C PRO A 200 31.20 -36.72 -3.35
N SER A 201 30.94 -35.95 -4.41
CA SER A 201 29.74 -35.11 -4.55
C SER A 201 28.85 -35.59 -5.70
N HIS A 202 27.53 -35.50 -5.53
CA HIS A 202 26.55 -35.84 -6.57
C HIS A 202 25.31 -34.93 -6.49
N SER A 203 24.59 -34.78 -7.61
CA SER A 203 23.35 -33.98 -7.69
C SER A 203 22.29 -34.71 -8.51
N TYR A 204 21.03 -34.63 -8.08
CA TYR A 204 19.91 -35.30 -8.74
C TYR A 204 19.09 -34.31 -9.57
N ALA A 205 18.85 -34.63 -10.85
CA ALA A 205 18.09 -33.76 -11.76
C ALA A 205 16.58 -33.73 -11.47
N THR A 206 16.04 -34.80 -10.89
CA THR A 206 14.60 -34.95 -10.61
C THR A 206 14.35 -35.17 -9.12
N SER A 207 13.21 -34.67 -8.63
CA SER A 207 12.78 -34.94 -7.26
C SER A 207 12.29 -36.39 -7.13
N GLY A 208 12.53 -37.01 -5.98
CA GLY A 208 12.14 -38.39 -5.73
C GLY A 208 12.94 -39.01 -4.59
N THR A 209 12.66 -40.29 -4.34
CA THR A 209 13.42 -41.09 -3.37
C THR A 209 14.45 -41.93 -4.13
N PHE A 210 15.72 -41.76 -3.79
CA PHE A 210 16.84 -42.51 -4.37
C PHE A 210 17.48 -43.41 -3.32
N THR A 211 17.81 -44.64 -3.68
CA THR A 211 18.54 -45.56 -2.80
C THR A 211 20.02 -45.46 -3.12
N VAL A 212 20.78 -44.83 -2.22
CA VAL A 212 22.24 -44.72 -2.32
C VAL A 212 22.87 -45.93 -1.67
N SER A 213 23.78 -46.59 -2.37
CA SER A 213 24.59 -47.68 -1.81
C SER A 213 26.07 -47.33 -1.84
N LEU A 214 26.75 -47.63 -0.73
CA LEU A 214 28.19 -47.59 -0.59
C LEU A 214 28.71 -49.02 -0.47
N GLU A 215 29.55 -49.41 -1.43
CA GLU A 215 30.37 -50.62 -1.36
C GLU A 215 31.77 -50.24 -0.86
N VAL A 216 32.23 -50.92 0.19
CA VAL A 216 33.59 -50.80 0.70
C VAL A 216 34.29 -52.14 0.56
N THR A 217 35.46 -52.13 -0.06
CA THR A 217 36.34 -53.30 -0.22
C THR A 217 37.65 -53.07 0.51
N ASP A 218 38.08 -54.04 1.34
CA ASP A 218 39.37 -53.99 2.03
C ASP A 218 40.51 -54.62 1.20
N SER A 219 41.74 -54.56 1.69
CA SER A 219 42.93 -55.07 0.98
C SER A 219 42.97 -56.61 0.84
N LEU A 220 42.10 -57.33 1.54
CA LEU A 220 41.94 -58.79 1.39
C LEU A 220 40.81 -59.14 0.41
N ASN A 221 40.27 -58.15 -0.32
CA ASN A 221 39.12 -58.28 -1.22
C ASN A 221 37.81 -58.65 -0.51
N THR A 222 37.70 -58.41 0.80
CA THR A 222 36.43 -58.53 1.51
C THR A 222 35.59 -57.29 1.23
N SER A 223 34.34 -57.47 0.78
CA SER A 223 33.45 -56.36 0.43
C SER A 223 32.16 -56.38 1.25
N ILE A 224 31.69 -55.19 1.63
CA ILE A 224 30.40 -54.98 2.28
C ILE A 224 29.65 -53.85 1.57
N VAL A 225 28.34 -54.00 1.44
CA VAL A 225 27.46 -52.97 0.88
C VAL A 225 26.53 -52.48 1.98
N THR A 226 26.42 -51.16 2.11
CA THR A 226 25.42 -50.49 2.96
C THR A 226 24.60 -49.55 2.11
N SER A 227 23.30 -49.41 2.41
CA SER A 227 22.38 -48.61 1.62
C SER A 227 21.48 -47.74 2.50
N GLN A 228 21.18 -46.53 2.03
CA GLN A 228 20.25 -45.60 2.67
C GLN A 228 19.40 -44.91 1.60
N SER A 229 18.11 -44.70 1.87
CA SER A 229 17.24 -43.90 1.03
C SER A 229 17.41 -42.41 1.32
N ILE A 230 17.49 -41.61 0.26
CA ILE A 230 17.56 -40.15 0.30
C ILE A 230 16.35 -39.60 -0.44
N ILE A 231 15.65 -38.66 0.19
CA ILE A 231 14.52 -37.95 -0.42
C ILE A 231 15.04 -36.63 -0.96
N VAL A 232 14.99 -36.47 -2.28
CA VAL A 232 15.31 -35.23 -2.98
C VAL A 232 14.01 -34.52 -3.29
N SER A 233 13.79 -33.37 -2.66
CA SER A 233 12.60 -32.56 -2.89
C SER A 233 12.77 -31.68 -4.13
N SER A 234 11.65 -31.33 -4.78
CA SER A 234 11.68 -30.31 -5.82
C SER A 234 12.11 -28.98 -5.22
N GLN A 235 12.86 -28.20 -5.99
CA GLN A 235 13.18 -26.85 -5.58
C GLN A 235 11.89 -26.00 -5.51
N PRO A 236 11.71 -25.18 -4.45
CA PRO A 236 10.60 -24.23 -4.40
C PRO A 236 10.64 -23.31 -5.63
N GLN A 237 9.48 -23.05 -6.23
CA GLN A 237 9.41 -22.17 -7.39
C GLN A 237 9.70 -20.72 -6.95
N LEU A 238 10.72 -20.11 -7.56
CA LEU A 238 11.01 -18.68 -7.37
C LEU A 238 9.78 -17.85 -7.74
N THR A 239 9.39 -16.95 -6.84
CA THR A 239 8.30 -15.99 -7.06
C THR A 239 8.86 -14.58 -7.00
N ALA A 240 8.47 -13.74 -7.96
CA ALA A 240 8.76 -12.31 -7.99
C ALA A 240 7.50 -11.53 -7.62
N ASN A 241 7.61 -10.58 -6.70
CA ASN A 241 6.55 -9.60 -6.43
C ASN A 241 7.08 -8.20 -6.70
N LEU A 242 6.18 -7.32 -7.13
CA LEU A 242 6.51 -5.93 -7.39
C LEU A 242 5.51 -5.00 -6.67
N ALA A 243 5.99 -3.85 -6.22
CA ALA A 243 5.16 -2.76 -5.70
C ALA A 243 5.62 -1.42 -6.27
N ILE A 244 4.67 -0.49 -6.44
CA ILE A 244 4.85 0.80 -7.11
C ILE A 244 4.41 1.91 -6.18
N SER A 245 5.21 2.98 -6.05
CA SER A 245 4.86 4.16 -5.28
C SER A 245 5.37 5.46 -5.94
N PRO A 246 4.53 6.48 -6.15
CA PRO A 246 3.08 6.47 -5.93
C PRO A 246 2.35 5.60 -6.98
N ALA A 247 1.16 5.12 -6.67
CA ALA A 247 0.36 4.28 -7.59
C ALA A 247 -0.14 5.04 -8.84
N SER A 248 -0.26 6.38 -8.73
CA SER A 248 -0.74 7.28 -9.79
C SER A 248 0.19 8.50 -9.93
N PRO A 249 1.39 8.35 -10.52
CA PRO A 249 2.36 9.43 -10.67
C PRO A 249 1.97 10.43 -11.76
N THR A 250 2.40 11.68 -11.63
CA THR A 250 2.32 12.67 -12.72
C THR A 250 3.50 12.53 -13.68
N VAL A 251 3.37 13.05 -14.91
CA VAL A 251 4.47 13.17 -15.88
C VAL A 251 5.67 13.85 -15.21
N ASN A 252 6.87 13.33 -15.46
CA ASN A 252 8.13 13.75 -14.87
C ASN A 252 8.24 13.58 -13.34
N SER A 253 7.22 13.09 -12.63
CA SER A 253 7.36 12.72 -11.22
C SER A 253 8.17 11.44 -11.08
N THR A 254 9.00 11.39 -10.04
CA THR A 254 9.79 10.20 -9.73
C THR A 254 8.89 9.13 -9.14
N VAL A 255 8.86 7.97 -9.77
CA VAL A 255 8.19 6.76 -9.30
C VAL A 255 9.25 5.83 -8.73
N THR A 256 8.98 5.24 -7.56
CA THR A 256 9.81 4.22 -6.94
C THR A 256 9.19 2.85 -7.13
N PHE A 257 10.00 1.89 -7.56
CA PHE A 257 9.62 0.51 -7.79
C PHE A 257 10.39 -0.40 -6.84
N PHE A 258 9.65 -1.29 -6.17
CA PHE A 258 10.19 -2.24 -5.21
C PHE A 258 9.98 -3.66 -5.73
N GLY A 259 11.07 -4.40 -5.91
CA GLY A 259 11.08 -5.80 -6.32
C GLY A 259 11.45 -6.66 -5.14
N THR A 260 10.69 -7.73 -4.91
CA THR A 260 11.00 -8.74 -3.89
C THR A 260 10.99 -10.14 -4.50
N ALA A 261 11.84 -11.00 -3.95
CA ALA A 261 11.99 -12.39 -4.34
C ALA A 261 11.63 -13.29 -3.16
N VAL A 262 10.87 -14.34 -3.40
CA VAL A 262 10.52 -15.35 -2.40
C VAL A 262 10.81 -16.73 -2.97
N ASN A 263 11.20 -17.68 -2.10
CA ASN A 263 11.42 -19.09 -2.45
C ASN A 263 12.59 -19.39 -3.41
N GLY A 264 13.41 -18.41 -3.79
CA GLY A 264 14.64 -18.63 -4.59
C GLY A 264 15.93 -18.63 -3.76
N ILE A 265 17.06 -18.91 -4.42
CA ILE A 265 18.40 -18.94 -3.78
C ILE A 265 19.14 -17.61 -3.98
N SER A 266 19.49 -16.92 -2.89
CA SER A 266 20.28 -15.67 -2.91
C SER A 266 21.72 -15.86 -3.43
N PRO A 267 22.38 -14.85 -4.06
CA PRO A 267 21.86 -13.53 -4.40
C PRO A 267 20.84 -13.51 -5.53
N TYR A 268 19.98 -12.49 -5.53
CA TYR A 268 19.00 -12.23 -6.58
C TYR A 268 19.44 -11.08 -7.49
N THR A 269 19.18 -11.19 -8.78
CA THR A 269 19.29 -10.09 -9.74
C THR A 269 17.91 -9.66 -10.20
N PHE A 270 17.67 -8.35 -10.21
CA PHE A 270 16.39 -7.73 -10.58
C PHE A 270 16.58 -6.92 -11.86
N ALA A 271 15.76 -7.19 -12.87
CA ALA A 271 15.75 -6.46 -14.14
C ALA A 271 14.34 -5.94 -14.45
N TRP A 272 14.23 -4.62 -14.62
CA TRP A 272 12.99 -3.89 -14.86
C TRP A 272 12.86 -3.46 -16.32
N ASN A 273 11.64 -3.49 -16.82
CA ASN A 273 11.22 -2.78 -18.03
C ASN A 273 9.95 -1.99 -17.68
N PHE A 274 10.00 -0.68 -17.87
CA PHE A 274 8.98 0.24 -17.38
C PHE A 274 7.85 0.50 -18.38
N GLY A 275 7.89 -0.11 -19.57
CA GLY A 275 6.85 0.02 -20.59
C GLY A 275 6.98 1.25 -21.50
N ASP A 276 7.96 2.13 -21.26
CA ASP A 276 8.27 3.35 -22.01
C ASP A 276 9.61 3.23 -22.79
N ASN A 277 10.07 2.01 -23.04
CA ASN A 277 11.40 1.63 -23.55
C ASN A 277 12.57 1.81 -22.58
N SER A 278 12.37 2.36 -21.38
CA SER A 278 13.41 2.43 -20.36
C SER A 278 13.53 1.13 -19.56
N LYS A 279 14.73 0.87 -19.03
CA LYS A 279 15.09 -0.34 -18.28
C LYS A 279 16.00 0.03 -17.11
N ALA A 280 15.93 -0.74 -16.03
CA ALA A 280 16.83 -0.59 -14.89
C ALA A 280 17.14 -1.94 -14.23
N THR A 281 18.15 -1.96 -13.37
CA THR A 281 18.52 -3.12 -12.55
C THR A 281 18.65 -2.74 -11.08
N GLY A 282 18.21 -3.60 -10.18
CA GLY A 282 18.25 -3.38 -8.73
C GLY A 282 16.93 -3.71 -8.02
N ALA A 283 16.99 -4.09 -6.75
CA ALA A 283 15.79 -4.44 -5.96
C ALA A 283 14.87 -3.23 -5.73
N THR A 284 15.44 -2.03 -5.68
CA THR A 284 14.70 -0.77 -5.63
C THR A 284 15.27 0.16 -6.68
N VAL A 285 14.41 0.67 -7.54
CA VAL A 285 14.79 1.57 -8.64
C VAL A 285 13.79 2.72 -8.74
N THR A 286 14.22 3.83 -9.31
CA THR A 286 13.35 4.96 -9.62
C THR A 286 13.31 5.20 -11.13
N GLN A 287 12.15 5.64 -11.62
CA GLN A 287 11.94 6.03 -13.01
C GLN A 287 10.94 7.20 -13.06
N ALA A 288 11.07 8.07 -14.06
CA ALA A 288 10.09 9.12 -14.33
C ALA A 288 9.62 9.00 -15.78
N TYR A 289 8.31 9.12 -15.99
CA TYR A 289 7.71 9.00 -17.32
C TYR A 289 7.55 10.37 -17.95
N ASN A 290 8.05 10.54 -19.17
CA ASN A 290 8.03 11.80 -19.90
C ASN A 290 6.70 12.08 -20.61
N ALA A 291 5.79 11.12 -20.63
CA ALA A 291 4.47 11.21 -21.24
C ALA A 291 3.42 10.58 -20.32
N ALA A 292 2.20 11.11 -20.40
CA ALA A 292 1.05 10.51 -19.74
C ALA A 292 0.62 9.25 -20.50
N GLY A 293 0.05 8.29 -19.80
CA GLY A 293 -0.41 7.03 -20.38
C GLY A 293 -0.33 5.87 -19.40
N THR A 294 -0.84 4.71 -19.83
CA THR A 294 -0.71 3.46 -19.08
C THR A 294 0.49 2.69 -19.59
N PHE A 295 1.40 2.34 -18.68
CA PHE A 295 2.61 1.59 -18.97
C PHE A 295 2.56 0.24 -18.25
N ILE A 296 2.97 -0.83 -18.93
CA ILE A 296 3.10 -2.16 -18.32
C ILE A 296 4.52 -2.28 -17.78
N VAL A 297 4.64 -2.22 -16.46
CA VAL A 297 5.91 -2.43 -15.76
C VAL A 297 6.09 -3.93 -15.57
N SER A 298 7.22 -4.45 -16.02
CA SER A 298 7.58 -5.85 -15.84
C SER A 298 8.88 -5.98 -15.05
N LEU A 299 8.90 -6.95 -14.15
CA LEU A 299 10.04 -7.32 -13.33
C LEU A 299 10.43 -8.76 -13.61
N ASN A 300 11.69 -8.95 -13.99
CA ASN A 300 12.35 -10.25 -14.06
C ASN A 300 13.28 -10.40 -12.86
N VAL A 301 13.11 -11.46 -12.07
CA VAL A 301 14.01 -11.82 -10.97
C VAL A 301 14.70 -13.12 -11.31
N THR A 302 16.03 -13.13 -11.22
CA THR A 302 16.85 -14.34 -11.37
C THR A 302 17.57 -14.64 -10.06
N ASP A 303 17.58 -15.90 -9.64
CA ASP A 303 18.29 -16.35 -8.44
C ASP A 303 19.70 -16.88 -8.76
N ASN A 304 20.48 -17.24 -7.74
CA ASN A 304 21.90 -17.61 -7.88
C ASN A 304 22.16 -18.88 -8.70
N ILE A 305 21.12 -19.69 -8.95
CA ILE A 305 21.25 -20.89 -9.79
C ILE A 305 20.63 -20.71 -11.18
N GLY A 306 20.20 -19.48 -11.52
CA GLY A 306 19.66 -19.14 -12.84
C GLY A 306 18.14 -19.33 -13.00
N SER A 307 17.39 -19.61 -11.93
CA SER A 307 15.93 -19.69 -12.00
C SER A 307 15.33 -18.32 -12.26
N LEU A 308 14.35 -18.22 -13.16
CA LEU A 308 13.77 -16.93 -13.59
C LEU A 308 12.27 -16.85 -13.27
N ALA A 309 11.89 -15.83 -12.50
CA ALA A 309 10.50 -15.46 -12.24
C ALA A 309 10.15 -14.12 -12.88
N ARG A 310 8.90 -13.99 -13.33
CA ARG A 310 8.40 -12.78 -14.01
C ARG A 310 7.09 -12.33 -13.37
N THR A 311 6.94 -11.02 -13.23
CA THR A 311 5.68 -10.39 -12.80
C THR A 311 5.50 -9.06 -13.52
N SER A 312 4.26 -8.60 -13.66
CA SER A 312 3.94 -7.33 -14.30
C SER A 312 2.76 -6.65 -13.65
N GLN A 313 2.77 -5.32 -13.66
CA GLN A 313 1.69 -4.47 -13.18
C GLN A 313 1.58 -3.24 -14.08
N SER A 314 0.36 -2.79 -14.37
CA SER A 314 0.13 -1.53 -15.05
C SER A 314 0.33 -0.35 -14.09
N ILE A 315 0.94 0.72 -14.59
CA ILE A 315 1.00 2.03 -13.93
C ILE A 315 0.41 3.08 -14.86
N THR A 316 -0.46 3.94 -14.33
CA THR A 316 -1.04 5.04 -15.10
C THR A 316 -0.38 6.35 -14.69
N VAL A 317 0.36 6.95 -15.63
CA VAL A 317 1.00 8.24 -15.46
C VAL A 317 0.05 9.31 -15.95
N ILE A 318 -0.32 10.25 -15.09
CA ILE A 318 -1.21 11.34 -15.43
C ILE A 318 -0.42 12.58 -15.88
N PRO A 319 -0.94 13.43 -16.77
CA PRO A 319 -0.26 14.68 -17.13
C PRO A 319 0.04 15.52 -15.89
N THR A 320 1.18 16.20 -15.86
CA THR A 320 1.32 17.37 -14.98
C THR A 320 0.27 18.38 -15.41
N SER A 321 -0.57 18.83 -14.48
CA SER A 321 -1.47 19.97 -14.69
C SER A 321 -0.64 21.22 -14.95
N ASN A 322 -0.18 21.38 -16.18
CA ASN A 322 0.28 22.66 -16.66
C ASN A 322 -0.99 23.51 -16.81
N GLY A 323 -1.15 24.49 -15.92
CA GLY A 323 -2.24 25.45 -15.90
C GLY A 323 -2.36 26.21 -17.22
N GLY A 324 -3.06 25.60 -18.18
CA GLY A 324 -3.37 26.13 -19.50
C GLY A 324 -4.85 26.46 -19.70
N GLY A 325 -5.62 26.50 -18.62
CA GLY A 325 -6.97 27.02 -18.45
C GLY A 325 -7.14 27.29 -16.95
N SER A 326 -7.66 28.44 -16.56
CA SER A 326 -7.61 28.98 -15.19
C SER A 326 -8.19 28.03 -14.12
N GLY A 327 -7.32 27.46 -13.28
CA GLY A 327 -7.67 26.82 -12.01
C GLY A 327 -7.95 25.32 -12.11
N ALA A 328 -7.60 24.55 -11.07
CA ALA A 328 -7.83 23.11 -10.99
C ALA A 328 -9.32 22.70 -10.86
N GLY A 329 -10.26 23.63 -11.13
CA GLY A 329 -11.66 23.50 -10.73
C GLY A 329 -11.82 23.47 -9.21
N PRO A 330 -12.97 23.90 -8.66
CA PRO A 330 -13.33 23.47 -7.32
C PRO A 330 -13.44 21.95 -7.28
N LEU A 331 -12.85 21.32 -6.27
CA LEU A 331 -13.15 19.92 -5.99
C LEU A 331 -14.56 19.85 -5.39
N VAL A 332 -15.47 19.28 -6.17
CA VAL A 332 -16.86 19.03 -5.75
C VAL A 332 -17.04 17.55 -5.52
N ILE A 333 -17.41 17.17 -4.30
CA ILE A 333 -17.92 15.82 -4.04
C ILE A 333 -19.28 15.90 -3.38
N GLY A 334 -20.17 15.02 -3.76
CA GLY A 334 -21.51 15.05 -3.21
C GLY A 334 -22.42 13.99 -3.75
N TRP A 335 -23.70 14.35 -3.74
CA TRP A 335 -24.80 13.52 -4.16
C TRP A 335 -25.69 14.28 -5.14
N GLY A 336 -26.25 13.56 -6.11
CA GLY A 336 -27.29 14.03 -7.01
C GLY A 336 -28.63 13.34 -6.75
N GLY A 337 -29.56 13.42 -7.71
CA GLY A 337 -30.87 12.79 -7.59
C GLY A 337 -31.92 13.62 -6.87
N ILE A 338 -31.70 14.93 -6.75
CA ILE A 338 -32.64 15.85 -6.11
C ILE A 338 -33.38 16.62 -7.20
N SER A 339 -34.70 16.47 -7.25
CA SER A 339 -35.54 17.29 -8.13
C SER A 339 -35.62 18.71 -7.58
N LEU A 340 -35.71 19.70 -8.47
CA LEU A 340 -35.96 21.11 -8.13
C LEU A 340 -37.41 21.29 -7.66
N ASN A 341 -37.71 20.76 -6.48
CA ASN A 341 -39.03 20.76 -5.87
C ASN A 341 -38.81 20.80 -4.35
N GLU A 342 -38.71 22.02 -3.82
CA GLU A 342 -38.33 22.31 -2.43
C GLU A 342 -39.49 22.07 -1.44
N VAL A 343 -40.22 20.97 -1.64
CA VAL A 343 -41.32 20.55 -0.78
C VAL A 343 -40.79 19.59 0.28
N ALA A 344 -41.19 19.78 1.54
CA ALA A 344 -41.07 18.77 2.57
C ALA A 344 -42.18 17.73 2.36
N ARG A 345 -41.93 16.69 1.54
CA ARG A 345 -42.97 15.73 1.13
C ARG A 345 -43.59 14.95 2.31
N PHE A 346 -42.96 14.97 3.49
CA PHE A 346 -43.49 14.40 4.72
C PHE A 346 -43.26 15.34 5.91
N SER A 347 -44.28 16.13 6.24
CA SER A 347 -44.32 17.13 7.32
C SER A 347 -44.16 16.57 8.75
N SER A 348 -43.72 15.33 8.93
CA SER A 348 -43.44 14.71 10.23
C SER A 348 -42.06 14.02 10.32
N GLY A 349 -41.25 14.05 9.24
CA GLY A 349 -39.96 13.34 9.18
C GLY A 349 -38.72 14.21 8.97
N ASN A 350 -38.84 15.35 8.30
CA ASN A 350 -37.71 16.25 8.09
C ASN A 350 -37.42 17.08 9.36
N PRO A 351 -36.15 17.31 9.70
CA PRO A 351 -35.79 18.16 10.83
C PRO A 351 -36.23 19.62 10.58
N PRO A 352 -36.25 20.48 11.62
CA PRO A 352 -36.40 21.91 11.41
C PRO A 352 -35.36 22.45 10.43
N SER A 353 -35.78 23.35 9.54
CA SER A 353 -34.87 24.02 8.61
C SER A 353 -33.91 24.92 9.38
N ASN A 354 -32.62 24.87 9.03
CA ASN A 354 -31.64 25.84 9.50
C ASN A 354 -31.61 27.09 8.61
N VAL A 355 -32.13 27.00 7.38
CA VAL A 355 -32.14 28.10 6.41
C VAL A 355 -33.40 28.96 6.56
N PHE A 356 -34.56 28.31 6.69
CA PHE A 356 -35.87 28.95 6.77
C PHE A 356 -36.48 28.75 8.16
N LEU A 357 -36.13 29.62 9.10
CA LEU A 357 -36.55 29.49 10.50
C LEU A 357 -38.07 29.36 10.64
N GLY A 358 -38.51 28.40 11.45
CA GLY A 358 -39.92 28.09 11.66
C GLY A 358 -40.53 27.15 10.61
N GLN A 359 -39.79 26.79 9.56
CA GLN A 359 -40.16 25.79 8.58
C GLN A 359 -39.47 24.44 8.85
N GLN A 360 -39.96 23.39 8.21
CA GLN A 360 -39.22 22.12 8.14
C GLN A 360 -38.23 22.18 6.98
N ALA A 361 -37.11 21.49 7.12
CA ALA A 361 -36.14 21.36 6.06
C ALA A 361 -36.77 20.71 4.82
N SER A 362 -36.48 21.25 3.64
CA SER A 362 -36.83 20.58 2.38
C SER A 362 -36.05 19.27 2.24
N ASP A 363 -36.42 18.46 1.25
CA ASP A 363 -35.69 17.22 0.94
C ASP A 363 -34.24 17.54 0.53
N MET A 364 -34.04 18.62 -0.24
CA MET A 364 -32.70 19.12 -0.59
C MET A 364 -31.90 19.49 0.67
N GLU A 365 -32.44 20.32 1.55
CA GLU A 365 -31.74 20.74 2.78
C GLU A 365 -31.38 19.53 3.64
N SER A 366 -32.29 18.56 3.75
CA SER A 366 -32.06 17.33 4.52
C SER A 366 -30.89 16.51 3.98
N VAL A 367 -30.72 16.44 2.65
CA VAL A 367 -29.56 15.78 2.02
C VAL A 367 -28.29 16.61 2.24
N VAL A 368 -28.34 17.93 2.07
CA VAL A 368 -27.19 18.82 2.29
C VAL A 368 -26.66 18.69 3.73
N MET A 369 -27.55 18.70 4.73
CA MET A 369 -27.15 18.49 6.13
C MET A 369 -26.41 17.15 6.35
N LEU A 370 -26.94 16.06 5.77
CA LEU A 370 -26.35 14.73 5.94
C LEU A 370 -25.02 14.58 5.22
N THR A 371 -24.92 15.12 4.00
CA THR A 371 -23.72 15.02 3.17
C THR A 371 -22.62 15.94 3.70
N GLN A 372 -22.98 17.11 4.25
CA GLN A 372 -22.05 17.97 4.99
C GLN A 372 -21.46 17.24 6.20
N TYR A 373 -22.27 16.53 6.97
CA TYR A 373 -21.79 15.70 8.08
C TYR A 373 -20.80 14.61 7.63
N LYS A 374 -20.95 14.10 6.39
CA LYS A 374 -20.03 13.15 5.76
C LYS A 374 -18.77 13.80 5.18
N GLY A 375 -18.59 15.12 5.31
CA GLY A 375 -17.43 15.86 4.84
C GLY A 375 -17.41 16.11 3.32
N MET A 376 -18.61 16.20 2.73
CA MET A 376 -18.85 16.53 1.32
C MET A 376 -19.26 18.01 1.17
N ASN A 377 -19.20 18.55 -0.04
CA ASN A 377 -19.42 19.98 -0.30
C ASN A 377 -20.24 20.27 -1.58
N GLY A 378 -20.79 19.25 -2.23
CA GLY A 378 -21.49 19.35 -3.50
C GLY A 378 -22.90 18.78 -3.44
N ILE A 379 -23.80 19.37 -4.23
CA ILE A 379 -25.13 18.84 -4.48
C ILE A 379 -25.52 19.09 -5.93
N ARG A 380 -26.22 18.14 -6.55
CA ARG A 380 -26.81 18.31 -7.89
C ARG A 380 -28.32 18.32 -7.81
N VAL A 381 -28.93 19.36 -8.37
CA VAL A 381 -30.36 19.63 -8.36
C VAL A 381 -30.85 19.74 -9.79
N SER A 382 -31.90 19.00 -10.13
CA SER A 382 -32.29 18.76 -11.53
C SER A 382 -33.77 19.07 -11.77
N TRP A 383 -34.12 19.49 -12.98
CA TRP A 383 -35.51 19.72 -13.38
C TRP A 383 -35.79 19.21 -14.79
N ASP A 384 -37.07 18.96 -15.09
CA ASP A 384 -37.55 18.45 -16.36
C ASP A 384 -37.31 19.46 -17.51
N PRO A 385 -36.97 18.98 -18.71
CA PRO A 385 -36.78 19.81 -19.89
C PRO A 385 -38.02 20.65 -20.23
N SER A 386 -37.80 21.90 -20.58
CA SER A 386 -38.86 22.85 -20.95
C SER A 386 -39.14 22.91 -22.46
N CYS A 387 -38.22 22.43 -23.29
CA CYS A 387 -38.26 22.61 -24.75
C CYS A 387 -38.70 21.36 -25.53
N THR A 388 -38.64 20.19 -24.91
CA THR A 388 -39.17 18.94 -25.48
C THR A 388 -40.33 18.43 -24.62
N THR A 389 -41.38 17.89 -25.26
CA THR A 389 -42.47 17.21 -24.55
C THR A 389 -42.00 15.81 -24.15
N SER A 390 -41.20 15.71 -23.09
CA SER A 390 -40.87 14.43 -22.48
C SER A 390 -41.96 14.08 -21.44
N PRO A 391 -42.30 12.79 -21.22
CA PRO A 391 -42.90 12.40 -19.94
C PRO A 391 -42.03 12.95 -18.80
N SER A 392 -42.65 13.46 -17.73
CA SER A 392 -41.99 13.92 -16.50
C SER A 392 -40.87 12.93 -16.12
N LEU A 393 -39.62 13.33 -16.32
CA LEU A 393 -38.44 12.48 -16.16
C LEU A 393 -38.06 12.42 -14.68
N ILE A 394 -37.95 13.60 -14.06
CA ILE A 394 -37.63 13.75 -12.63
C ILE A 394 -38.82 14.30 -11.82
N GLY A 395 -39.91 14.70 -12.48
CA GLY A 395 -41.16 15.11 -11.83
C GLY A 395 -41.09 16.48 -11.15
N ALA A 396 -40.28 17.38 -11.71
CA ALA A 396 -40.16 18.76 -11.25
C ALA A 396 -39.92 19.70 -12.43
N ASN A 397 -40.79 20.68 -12.60
CA ASN A 397 -40.62 21.70 -13.63
C ASN A 397 -39.79 22.87 -13.09
N TYR A 398 -39.04 23.55 -13.95
CA TYR A 398 -38.35 24.77 -13.57
C TYR A 398 -39.33 25.86 -13.10
N THR A 399 -39.09 26.41 -11.91
CA THR A 399 -39.60 27.72 -11.51
C THR A 399 -38.47 28.57 -10.90
N ALA A 400 -38.51 29.88 -11.15
CA ALA A 400 -37.53 30.80 -10.58
C ALA A 400 -37.59 30.85 -9.03
N ALA A 401 -38.77 30.60 -8.44
CA ALA A 401 -38.93 30.59 -6.99
C ALA A 401 -38.23 29.39 -6.35
N GLU A 402 -38.43 28.18 -6.89
CA GLU A 402 -37.76 26.97 -6.38
C GLU A 402 -36.25 27.04 -6.58
N LEU A 403 -35.78 27.56 -7.72
CA LEU A 403 -34.35 27.77 -7.95
C LEU A 403 -33.74 28.75 -6.95
N SER A 404 -34.44 29.85 -6.64
CA SER A 404 -34.00 30.79 -5.61
C SER A 404 -33.88 30.12 -4.24
N THR A 405 -34.84 29.28 -3.86
CA THR A 405 -34.82 28.53 -2.60
C THR A 405 -33.65 27.54 -2.55
N ALA A 406 -33.44 26.75 -3.61
CA ALA A 406 -32.32 25.81 -3.70
C ALA A 406 -30.95 26.51 -3.56
N ILE A 407 -30.79 27.67 -4.22
CA ILE A 407 -29.58 28.48 -4.13
C ILE A 407 -29.38 29.02 -2.70
N GLN A 408 -30.44 29.45 -2.01
CA GLN A 408 -30.36 29.90 -0.62
C GLN A 408 -29.91 28.75 0.31
N ILE A 409 -30.42 27.54 0.09
CA ILE A 409 -29.97 26.35 0.84
C ILE A 409 -28.49 26.10 0.61
N ALA A 410 -28.05 25.99 -0.65
CA ALA A 410 -26.64 25.74 -0.96
C ALA A 410 -25.73 26.84 -0.39
N SER A 411 -26.15 28.11 -0.48
CA SER A 411 -25.44 29.27 0.05
C SER A 411 -25.28 29.22 1.57
N TYR A 412 -26.33 28.86 2.30
CA TYR A 412 -26.29 28.74 3.77
C TYR A 412 -25.23 27.72 4.23
N TYR A 413 -25.15 26.57 3.55
CA TYR A 413 -24.21 25.50 3.88
C TYR A 413 -22.84 25.63 3.18
N SER A 414 -22.65 26.66 2.34
CA SER A 414 -21.46 26.87 1.50
C SER A 414 -21.17 25.70 0.54
N PHE A 415 -22.22 25.08 0.03
CA PHE A 415 -22.15 23.99 -0.94
C PHE A 415 -21.97 24.52 -2.36
N TRP A 416 -21.25 23.77 -3.19
CA TRP A 416 -21.36 23.88 -4.64
C TRP A 416 -22.69 23.27 -5.08
N ILE A 417 -23.44 24.01 -5.89
CA ILE A 417 -24.73 23.57 -6.45
C ILE A 417 -24.59 23.40 -7.95
N ILE A 418 -24.79 22.18 -8.42
CA ILE A 418 -24.87 21.85 -9.84
C ILE A 418 -26.34 21.91 -10.23
N LEU A 419 -26.66 22.73 -11.23
CA LEU A 419 -28.01 23.02 -11.68
C LEU A 419 -28.24 22.37 -13.05
N ASP A 420 -28.93 21.24 -13.02
CA ASP A 420 -29.09 20.31 -14.13
C ASP A 420 -30.42 20.50 -14.88
N TYR A 421 -30.32 20.83 -16.17
CA TYR A 421 -31.42 20.68 -17.11
C TYR A 421 -31.45 19.23 -17.57
N HIS A 422 -32.42 18.46 -17.03
CA HIS A 422 -32.46 16.99 -17.11
C HIS A 422 -32.94 16.47 -18.49
N GLY A 423 -32.31 16.99 -19.55
CA GLY A 423 -32.62 16.74 -20.95
C GLY A 423 -31.72 15.71 -21.62
N TYR A 424 -32.20 15.22 -22.76
CA TYR A 424 -31.47 14.25 -23.57
C TYR A 424 -31.27 14.72 -25.02
N THR A 425 -32.18 15.52 -25.57
CA THR A 425 -32.30 15.69 -27.04
C THR A 425 -32.40 17.13 -27.48
N ASP A 426 -32.61 18.03 -26.54
CA ASP A 426 -32.94 19.42 -26.75
C ASP A 426 -31.89 20.18 -27.58
N PRO A 427 -30.57 19.96 -27.42
CA PRO A 427 -29.59 20.60 -28.29
C PRO A 427 -29.55 20.04 -29.71
N PHE A 428 -30.15 18.88 -30.03
CA PHE A 428 -29.88 18.17 -31.31
C PHE A 428 -30.83 18.50 -32.47
N THR A 429 -31.82 19.38 -32.31
CA THR A 429 -32.64 19.86 -33.45
C THR A 429 -32.68 21.38 -33.48
N PRO A 430 -32.72 22.04 -34.66
CA PRO A 430 -32.72 23.51 -34.72
C PRO A 430 -33.86 24.17 -33.94
N ALA A 431 -35.04 23.55 -33.90
CA ALA A 431 -36.19 24.08 -33.19
C ALA A 431 -36.03 23.97 -31.66
N THR A 432 -35.60 22.81 -31.17
CA THR A 432 -35.41 22.58 -29.73
C THR A 432 -34.17 23.29 -29.19
N SER A 433 -33.09 23.37 -29.98
CA SER A 433 -31.86 24.10 -29.64
C SER A 433 -32.13 25.59 -29.44
N ALA A 434 -32.90 26.22 -30.34
CA ALA A 434 -33.26 27.63 -30.21
C ALA A 434 -34.08 27.91 -28.93
N CYS A 435 -35.01 27.03 -28.59
CA CYS A 435 -35.75 27.10 -27.34
C CYS A 435 -34.81 26.92 -26.13
N TRP A 436 -33.94 25.91 -26.17
CA TRP A 436 -33.02 25.55 -25.09
C TRP A 436 -32.05 26.69 -24.77
N LEU A 437 -31.44 27.31 -25.80
CA LEU A 437 -30.60 28.49 -25.63
C LEU A 437 -31.38 29.67 -25.03
N SER A 438 -32.61 29.91 -25.49
CA SER A 438 -33.46 30.99 -24.97
C SER A 438 -33.87 30.77 -23.52
N PHE A 439 -34.19 29.53 -23.14
CA PHE A 439 -34.49 29.16 -21.76
C PHE A 439 -33.29 29.48 -20.86
N TRP A 440 -32.12 28.96 -21.23
CA TRP A 440 -30.90 29.13 -20.47
C TRP A 440 -30.42 30.58 -20.37
N ALA A 441 -30.62 31.37 -21.43
CA ALA A 441 -30.33 32.80 -21.42
C ALA A 441 -31.16 33.53 -20.35
N GLY A 442 -32.42 33.12 -20.12
CA GLY A 442 -33.27 33.64 -19.06
C GLY A 442 -32.77 33.25 -17.67
N VAL A 443 -32.47 31.95 -17.45
CA VAL A 443 -32.01 31.41 -16.16
C VAL A 443 -30.68 32.03 -15.73
N THR A 444 -29.66 31.94 -16.58
CA THR A 444 -28.31 32.44 -16.27
C THR A 444 -28.31 33.95 -16.01
N ASN A 445 -29.04 34.73 -16.83
CA ASN A 445 -29.10 36.18 -16.62
C ASN A 445 -29.75 36.57 -15.29
N GLN A 446 -30.76 35.82 -14.86
CA GLN A 446 -31.49 36.08 -13.62
C GLN A 446 -30.64 35.74 -12.38
N PHE A 447 -29.87 34.65 -12.42
CA PHE A 447 -29.22 34.08 -11.23
C PHE A 447 -27.69 34.24 -11.19
N LYS A 448 -27.04 34.80 -12.21
CA LYS A 448 -25.57 35.01 -12.23
C LYS A 448 -24.98 35.80 -11.05
N ASN A 449 -25.79 36.52 -10.27
CA ASN A 449 -25.34 37.30 -9.12
C ASN A 449 -25.87 36.76 -7.77
N SER A 450 -26.61 35.65 -7.77
CA SER A 450 -27.27 35.17 -6.55
C SER A 450 -26.33 34.41 -5.61
N TYR A 451 -25.34 33.68 -6.16
CA TYR A 451 -24.41 32.89 -5.36
C TYR A 451 -23.20 32.40 -6.16
N GLY A 452 -21.98 32.58 -5.66
CA GLY A 452 -20.75 32.32 -6.42
C GLY A 452 -20.34 30.84 -6.61
N GLN A 453 -20.98 29.89 -5.92
CA GLN A 453 -20.67 28.44 -6.04
C GLN A 453 -21.70 27.69 -6.90
N ILE A 454 -22.29 28.37 -7.89
CA ILE A 454 -23.14 27.74 -8.90
C ILE A 454 -22.28 27.08 -9.98
N ILE A 455 -22.72 25.91 -10.43
CA ILE A 455 -22.24 25.21 -11.62
C ILE A 455 -23.45 24.97 -12.53
N TRP A 456 -23.39 25.49 -13.76
CA TRP A 456 -24.43 25.29 -14.76
C TRP A 456 -24.21 23.97 -15.48
N GLU A 457 -25.19 23.09 -15.49
CA GLU A 457 -25.20 21.85 -16.28
C GLU A 457 -26.26 21.94 -17.37
N PRO A 458 -25.88 22.46 -18.55
CA PRO A 458 -26.84 22.88 -19.55
C PRO A 458 -27.60 21.75 -20.24
N GLU A 459 -27.09 20.52 -20.20
CA GLU A 459 -27.78 19.31 -20.70
C GLU A 459 -27.26 18.08 -19.94
N ASN A 460 -28.18 17.25 -19.43
CA ASN A 460 -27.90 16.06 -18.63
C ASN A 460 -27.25 14.89 -19.38
N GLU A 461 -27.90 14.33 -20.41
CA GLU A 461 -27.39 13.13 -21.10
C GLU A 461 -27.61 13.24 -22.61
N PRO A 462 -26.73 13.95 -23.32
CA PRO A 462 -26.90 14.21 -24.74
C PRO A 462 -27.01 12.92 -25.57
N ARG A 463 -28.21 12.61 -26.05
CA ARG A 463 -28.57 11.43 -26.83
C ARG A 463 -28.72 11.77 -28.31
N TYR A 464 -27.87 11.13 -29.12
CA TYR A 464 -27.89 11.26 -30.58
C TYR A 464 -28.57 10.08 -31.29
N GLY A 465 -28.82 10.21 -32.60
CA GLY A 465 -29.33 9.11 -33.44
C GLY A 465 -30.85 8.94 -33.45
N LEU A 466 -31.60 9.93 -32.95
CA LEU A 466 -33.06 9.95 -33.05
C LEU A 466 -33.53 10.51 -34.39
N SER A 467 -34.71 10.09 -34.83
CA SER A 467 -35.35 10.60 -36.05
C SER A 467 -35.53 12.12 -35.96
N GLY A 468 -34.96 12.86 -36.91
CA GLY A 468 -35.00 14.32 -36.94
C GLY A 468 -33.84 15.03 -36.26
N SER A 469 -32.85 14.31 -35.72
CA SER A 469 -31.60 14.90 -35.21
C SER A 469 -30.77 15.55 -36.33
N ALA A 470 -30.10 16.66 -35.99
CA ALA A 470 -29.29 17.46 -36.91
C ALA A 470 -27.93 16.81 -37.26
N CYS A 471 -27.63 15.66 -36.67
CA CYS A 471 -26.38 14.93 -36.83
C CYS A 471 -26.63 13.41 -36.81
N SER A 472 -25.72 12.62 -37.36
CA SER A 472 -25.80 11.15 -37.32
C SER A 472 -24.43 10.55 -37.03
N GLY A 473 -24.37 9.63 -36.07
CA GLY A 473 -23.13 9.01 -35.60
C GLY A 473 -22.34 9.87 -34.61
N VAL A 474 -21.55 9.21 -33.74
CA VAL A 474 -20.82 9.83 -32.62
C VAL A 474 -20.01 11.04 -33.07
N VAL A 475 -19.16 10.90 -34.09
CA VAL A 475 -18.23 11.97 -34.49
C VAL A 475 -18.94 13.24 -34.93
N ALA A 476 -19.94 13.12 -35.82
CA ALA A 476 -20.70 14.28 -36.30
C ALA A 476 -21.52 14.91 -35.18
N CYS A 477 -22.06 14.09 -34.27
CA CYS A 477 -22.85 14.59 -33.16
C CYS A 477 -22.02 15.22 -32.04
N VAL A 478 -20.78 14.77 -31.81
CA VAL A 478 -19.85 15.47 -30.90
C VAL A 478 -19.50 16.85 -31.44
N LEU A 479 -19.26 16.97 -32.76
CA LEU A 479 -19.01 18.27 -33.38
C LEU A 479 -20.25 19.18 -33.28
N TYR A 480 -21.43 18.64 -33.53
CA TYR A 480 -22.68 19.38 -33.41
C TYR A 480 -22.89 19.88 -31.96
N LEU A 481 -22.79 18.98 -30.98
CA LEU A 481 -22.92 19.28 -29.56
C LEU A 481 -21.85 20.29 -29.08
N SER A 482 -20.63 20.24 -29.64
CA SER A 482 -19.58 21.23 -29.39
C SER A 482 -20.02 22.64 -29.76
N ASN A 483 -20.71 22.80 -30.90
CA ASN A 483 -21.21 24.10 -31.34
C ASN A 483 -22.34 24.61 -30.42
N GLU A 484 -23.26 23.72 -30.03
CA GLU A 484 -24.37 24.06 -29.12
C GLU A 484 -23.85 24.52 -27.75
N TYR A 485 -22.90 23.80 -27.15
CA TYR A 485 -22.26 24.23 -25.90
C TYR A 485 -21.47 25.52 -26.08
N GLN A 486 -20.78 25.72 -27.21
CA GLN A 486 -20.07 26.98 -27.46
C GLN A 486 -21.05 28.17 -27.55
N MET A 487 -22.23 27.97 -28.14
CA MET A 487 -23.28 28.99 -28.19
C MET A 487 -23.80 29.31 -26.78
N PHE A 488 -24.07 28.29 -25.96
CA PHE A 488 -24.43 28.46 -24.55
C PHE A 488 -23.35 29.23 -23.76
N ILE A 489 -22.08 28.84 -23.88
CA ILE A 489 -20.97 29.51 -23.19
C ILE A 489 -20.88 30.97 -23.62
N ASN A 490 -20.92 31.23 -24.93
CA ASN A 490 -20.83 32.60 -25.46
C ASN A 490 -21.96 33.49 -24.94
N GLN A 491 -23.21 33.02 -24.92
CA GLN A 491 -24.33 33.81 -24.41
C GLN A 491 -24.21 34.06 -22.91
N THR A 492 -23.83 33.05 -22.13
CA THR A 492 -23.70 33.15 -20.66
C THR A 492 -22.57 34.11 -20.30
N ARG A 493 -21.42 34.03 -21.00
CA ARG A 493 -20.31 34.98 -20.80
C ARG A 493 -20.63 36.39 -21.27
N ALA A 494 -21.41 36.56 -22.35
CA ALA A 494 -21.86 37.88 -22.81
C ALA A 494 -22.75 38.59 -21.77
N GLN A 495 -23.42 37.84 -20.90
CA GLN A 495 -24.17 38.38 -19.77
C GLN A 495 -23.30 38.76 -18.57
N GLY A 496 -21.99 38.49 -18.61
CA GLY A 496 -21.06 38.73 -17.51
C GLY A 496 -21.06 37.63 -16.44
N ASP A 497 -21.66 36.47 -16.72
CA ASP A 497 -21.67 35.34 -15.79
C ASP A 497 -20.29 34.63 -15.79
N THR A 498 -19.72 34.43 -14.60
CA THR A 498 -18.41 33.79 -14.39
C THR A 498 -18.51 32.41 -13.74
N HIS A 499 -19.69 31.80 -13.64
CA HIS A 499 -19.84 30.48 -13.03
C HIS A 499 -19.24 29.34 -13.86
N TRP A 500 -19.00 28.22 -13.20
CA TRP A 500 -18.53 26.99 -13.85
C TRP A 500 -19.64 26.39 -14.71
N ILE A 501 -19.26 25.75 -15.82
CA ILE A 501 -20.18 25.12 -16.77
C ILE A 501 -19.74 23.67 -17.00
N ILE A 502 -20.68 22.73 -16.96
CA ILE A 502 -20.47 21.35 -17.36
C ILE A 502 -20.59 21.24 -18.89
N VAL A 503 -19.65 20.53 -19.49
CA VAL A 503 -19.70 20.09 -20.88
C VAL A 503 -19.78 18.58 -20.88
N GLU A 504 -20.97 18.08 -21.15
CA GLU A 504 -21.27 16.66 -21.00
C GLU A 504 -20.72 15.84 -22.17
N ASN A 505 -20.21 14.65 -21.87
CA ASN A 505 -19.83 13.69 -22.89
C ASN A 505 -21.07 13.10 -23.55
N ILE A 506 -21.08 13.00 -24.87
CA ILE A 506 -22.19 12.40 -25.62
C ILE A 506 -22.47 10.93 -25.23
N CYS A 507 -21.50 10.27 -24.60
CA CYS A 507 -21.59 8.89 -24.16
C CYS A 507 -22.22 8.72 -22.77
N SER A 508 -22.58 9.80 -22.08
CA SER A 508 -23.26 9.77 -20.79
C SER A 508 -24.63 9.06 -20.87
N TYR A 509 -25.39 9.26 -21.96
CA TYR A 509 -26.63 8.50 -22.20
C TYR A 509 -26.39 7.01 -22.50
N GLY A 510 -25.24 6.68 -23.11
CA GLY A 510 -24.90 5.32 -23.50
C GLY A 510 -24.29 5.23 -24.90
N CYS A 511 -22.96 5.14 -24.93
CA CYS A 511 -22.22 4.61 -26.09
C CYS A 511 -21.82 3.13 -25.89
N GLY A 512 -22.04 2.58 -24.70
CA GLY A 512 -21.48 1.31 -24.23
C GLY A 512 -19.98 1.40 -23.96
N LEU A 513 -19.52 0.98 -22.78
CA LEU A 513 -18.10 0.67 -22.60
C LEU A 513 -17.90 -0.79 -22.96
N ASP A 514 -17.25 -1.04 -24.10
CA ASP A 514 -16.77 -2.34 -24.59
C ASP A 514 -17.60 -3.59 -24.18
N ALA A 515 -18.32 -4.15 -25.15
CA ALA A 515 -19.03 -5.43 -25.01
C ALA A 515 -18.11 -6.63 -24.65
N ASN A 516 -16.79 -6.47 -24.67
CA ASN A 516 -15.80 -7.53 -24.39
C ASN A 516 -15.21 -7.47 -22.96
N GLY A 517 -15.52 -6.44 -22.16
CA GLY A 517 -15.07 -6.34 -20.77
C GLY A 517 -13.57 -6.09 -20.57
N ASP A 518 -12.86 -5.59 -21.60
CA ASP A 518 -11.42 -5.27 -21.52
C ASP A 518 -11.13 -3.84 -21.04
N GLY A 519 -12.17 -3.02 -20.84
CA GLY A 519 -12.07 -1.67 -20.30
C GLY A 519 -11.53 -0.63 -21.28
N SER A 520 -11.39 -0.97 -22.58
CA SER A 520 -10.88 -0.04 -23.58
C SER A 520 -12.00 0.89 -24.11
N LEU A 521 -11.85 2.18 -23.82
CA LEU A 521 -12.78 3.25 -24.22
C LEU A 521 -12.12 4.31 -25.09
N LEU A 522 -11.31 3.88 -26.06
CA LEU A 522 -10.80 4.83 -27.05
C LEU A 522 -11.94 5.53 -27.82
N GLY A 523 -13.15 4.96 -27.85
CA GLY A 523 -14.36 5.58 -28.41
C GLY A 523 -14.95 6.72 -27.57
N ALA A 524 -15.17 6.54 -26.26
CA ALA A 524 -15.83 7.56 -25.43
C ALA A 524 -14.94 8.77 -25.12
N VAL A 525 -13.61 8.61 -25.15
CA VAL A 525 -12.69 9.77 -25.14
C VAL A 525 -12.95 10.69 -26.34
N ASN A 526 -13.44 10.14 -27.44
CA ASN A 526 -13.87 10.91 -28.60
C ASN A 526 -15.27 11.50 -28.49
N GLY A 527 -16.02 11.14 -27.44
CA GLY A 527 -17.33 11.68 -27.10
C GLY A 527 -17.32 13.04 -26.41
N TYR A 528 -16.17 13.51 -25.92
CA TYR A 528 -16.06 14.83 -25.28
C TYR A 528 -16.18 15.98 -26.31
N PRO A 529 -17.15 16.89 -26.15
CA PRO A 529 -17.23 18.11 -26.94
C PRO A 529 -15.99 18.99 -26.74
N THR A 530 -15.66 19.78 -27.76
CA THR A 530 -14.55 20.73 -27.72
C THR A 530 -15.10 22.15 -27.71
N VAL A 531 -14.81 22.87 -26.63
CA VAL A 531 -15.26 24.27 -26.45
C VAL A 531 -14.10 25.15 -25.99
N THR A 532 -14.33 26.46 -26.07
CA THR A 532 -13.48 27.51 -25.52
C THR A 532 -14.27 28.36 -24.55
N ASP A 533 -13.64 28.76 -23.45
CA ASP A 533 -14.21 29.67 -22.46
C ASP A 533 -13.14 30.67 -22.02
N ALA A 534 -13.44 31.96 -22.15
CA ALA A 534 -12.53 33.03 -21.74
C ALA A 534 -12.37 33.10 -20.21
N ALA A 535 -13.37 32.67 -19.44
CA ALA A 535 -13.26 32.59 -17.98
C ALA A 535 -12.45 31.36 -17.53
N GLY A 536 -12.33 30.36 -18.39
CA GLY A 536 -11.70 29.08 -18.11
C GLY A 536 -12.41 28.24 -17.04
N HIS A 537 -13.72 28.40 -16.89
CA HIS A 537 -14.51 27.73 -15.88
C HIS A 537 -15.39 26.64 -16.53
N ILE A 538 -14.74 25.62 -17.09
CA ILE A 538 -15.38 24.47 -17.69
C ILE A 538 -14.99 23.20 -16.94
N PHE A 539 -15.95 22.34 -16.67
CA PHE A 539 -15.73 20.94 -16.36
C PHE A 539 -16.16 20.08 -17.54
N ILE A 540 -15.41 19.01 -17.82
CA ILE A 540 -15.95 17.89 -18.58
C ILE A 540 -16.62 16.90 -17.62
N SER A 541 -17.70 16.26 -18.08
CA SER A 541 -18.39 15.22 -17.32
C SER A 541 -18.63 13.99 -18.21
N LEU A 542 -18.78 12.84 -17.57
CA LEU A 542 -19.13 11.57 -18.18
C LEU A 542 -19.90 10.75 -17.16
N HIS A 543 -21.17 10.49 -17.43
CA HIS A 543 -22.00 9.72 -16.52
C HIS A 543 -21.57 8.26 -16.48
N SER A 544 -21.50 7.69 -15.28
CA SER A 544 -20.87 6.38 -15.05
C SER A 544 -21.80 5.42 -14.33
N TYR A 545 -22.54 4.65 -15.11
CA TYR A 545 -23.45 3.60 -14.64
C TYR A 545 -23.00 2.20 -15.04
N LEU A 546 -23.36 1.23 -14.20
CA LEU A 546 -23.26 -0.21 -14.48
C LEU A 546 -24.66 -0.85 -14.38
N ASP A 547 -25.20 -1.25 -15.54
CA ASP A 547 -26.54 -1.82 -15.67
C ASP A 547 -26.50 -3.36 -15.75
N ASN A 548 -27.48 -4.02 -15.11
CA ASN A 548 -27.82 -5.45 -15.30
C ASN A 548 -26.65 -6.47 -15.17
N PRO A 549 -26.15 -6.74 -13.95
CA PRO A 549 -24.95 -7.55 -13.70
C PRO A 549 -25.20 -9.06 -13.63
N VAL A 550 -26.25 -9.61 -14.26
CA VAL A 550 -26.64 -11.04 -14.08
C VAL A 550 -25.50 -12.01 -14.46
N SER A 551 -24.53 -11.59 -15.29
CA SER A 551 -23.33 -12.34 -15.68
C SER A 551 -21.99 -11.78 -15.15
N TRP A 552 -22.00 -10.70 -14.37
CA TRP A 552 -20.78 -9.95 -14.02
C TRP A 552 -20.06 -10.51 -12.78
N THR A 553 -18.73 -10.40 -12.78
CA THR A 553 -17.85 -10.77 -11.65
C THR A 553 -17.31 -9.53 -10.94
N TYR A 554 -16.77 -9.68 -9.72
CA TYR A 554 -16.08 -8.58 -9.03
C TYR A 554 -14.91 -8.02 -9.84
N ASN A 555 -14.14 -8.89 -10.51
CA ASN A 555 -13.04 -8.47 -11.38
C ASN A 555 -13.56 -7.69 -12.60
N GLY A 556 -14.69 -8.10 -13.17
CA GLY A 556 -15.34 -7.35 -14.26
C GLY A 556 -15.78 -5.96 -13.81
N ALA A 557 -16.42 -5.85 -12.64
CA ALA A 557 -16.80 -4.56 -12.07
C ALA A 557 -15.61 -3.63 -11.83
N ASP A 558 -14.48 -4.16 -11.33
CA ASP A 558 -13.25 -3.40 -11.15
C ASP A 558 -12.66 -2.92 -12.48
N ALA A 559 -12.61 -3.79 -13.49
CA ALA A 559 -12.11 -3.45 -14.82
C ALA A 559 -12.97 -2.37 -15.49
N TYR A 560 -14.28 -2.44 -15.32
CA TYR A 560 -15.21 -1.45 -15.87
C TYR A 560 -15.11 -0.08 -15.17
N ALA A 561 -14.94 -0.07 -13.84
CA ALA A 561 -14.62 1.16 -13.10
C ALA A 561 -13.30 1.77 -13.55
N GLN A 562 -12.27 0.94 -13.78
CA GLN A 562 -11.00 1.40 -14.35
C GLN A 562 -11.15 1.97 -15.76
N GLY A 563 -12.03 1.39 -16.59
CA GLY A 563 -12.36 1.89 -17.92
C GLY A 563 -12.98 3.30 -17.90
N TYR A 564 -13.99 3.53 -17.06
CA TYR A 564 -14.56 4.89 -16.88
C TYR A 564 -13.49 5.86 -16.38
N TYR A 565 -12.73 5.49 -15.34
CA TYR A 565 -11.66 6.31 -14.81
C TYR A 565 -10.62 6.68 -15.88
N ALA A 566 -10.13 5.71 -16.65
CA ALA A 566 -9.18 5.93 -17.72
C ALA A 566 -9.74 6.86 -18.81
N THR A 567 -11.04 6.75 -19.12
CA THR A 567 -11.73 7.61 -20.08
C THR A 567 -11.80 9.04 -19.62
N VAL A 568 -12.15 9.27 -18.36
CA VAL A 568 -12.19 10.61 -17.77
C VAL A 568 -10.79 11.23 -17.75
N VAL A 569 -9.77 10.48 -17.34
CA VAL A 569 -8.38 10.94 -17.36
C VAL A 569 -7.91 11.29 -18.78
N ALA A 570 -8.25 10.47 -19.77
CA ALA A 570 -7.94 10.75 -21.18
C ALA A 570 -8.74 11.95 -21.72
N GLY A 571 -9.98 12.15 -21.24
CA GLY A 571 -10.78 13.34 -21.48
C GLY A 571 -10.10 14.61 -20.98
N ILE A 572 -9.65 14.61 -19.72
CA ILE A 572 -8.90 15.72 -19.11
C ILE A 572 -7.65 16.03 -19.94
N ALA A 573 -6.91 15.00 -20.35
CA ALA A 573 -5.72 15.18 -21.19
C ALA A 573 -6.05 15.77 -22.57
N LYS A 574 -7.17 15.35 -23.16
CA LYS A 574 -7.63 15.79 -24.49
C LYS A 574 -8.14 17.23 -24.48
N THR A 575 -9.03 17.56 -23.54
CA THR A 575 -9.71 18.86 -23.51
C THR A 575 -8.94 19.91 -22.71
N ARG A 576 -8.06 19.46 -21.80
CA ARG A 576 -7.35 20.29 -20.80
C ARG A 576 -8.26 20.93 -19.75
N TRP A 577 -9.53 20.54 -19.71
CA TRP A 577 -10.46 20.93 -18.65
C TRP A 577 -10.43 19.93 -17.50
N PRO A 578 -10.62 20.37 -16.24
CA PRO A 578 -10.85 19.46 -15.12
C PRO A 578 -12.12 18.64 -15.36
N ALA A 579 -12.21 17.49 -14.68
CA ALA A 579 -13.41 16.66 -14.73
C ALA A 579 -14.21 16.74 -13.42
N LEU A 580 -15.53 16.75 -13.57
CA LEU A 580 -16.51 16.56 -12.51
C LEU A 580 -17.55 15.61 -13.06
N ASN A 581 -17.59 14.38 -12.58
CA ASN A 581 -18.66 13.46 -12.93
C ASN A 581 -19.92 13.89 -12.19
N THR A 582 -20.89 14.45 -12.92
CA THR A 582 -22.11 15.00 -12.31
C THR A 582 -23.15 13.94 -11.97
N GLU A 583 -23.01 12.74 -12.55
CA GLU A 583 -23.95 11.65 -12.32
C GLU A 583 -23.29 10.27 -12.52
N GLY A 584 -23.69 9.31 -11.69
CA GLY A 584 -23.22 7.93 -11.80
C GLY A 584 -23.60 7.13 -10.56
N GLY A 585 -23.54 5.81 -10.68
CA GLY A 585 -23.96 4.94 -9.61
C GLY A 585 -24.20 3.50 -10.02
N ALA A 586 -24.91 2.81 -9.13
CA ALA A 586 -25.45 1.48 -9.39
C ALA A 586 -26.83 1.64 -10.02
N ASP A 587 -27.00 1.18 -11.27
CA ASP A 587 -28.30 1.20 -11.92
C ASP A 587 -29.16 0.00 -11.45
N PRO A 588 -30.48 0.21 -11.20
CA PRO A 588 -31.38 -0.82 -10.68
C PRO A 588 -31.96 -1.85 -11.65
N PHE A 589 -31.68 -1.82 -12.97
CA PHE A 589 -32.38 -2.64 -13.97
C PHE A 589 -32.03 -4.15 -13.93
N VAL A 590 -32.36 -4.84 -12.84
CA VAL A 590 -32.37 -6.31 -12.75
C VAL A 590 -33.82 -6.79 -12.81
N GLY A 591 -34.16 -7.54 -13.86
CA GLY A 591 -35.39 -8.34 -13.89
C GLY A 591 -35.40 -9.34 -12.73
N ALA A 592 -36.53 -9.45 -12.03
CA ALA A 592 -36.67 -10.33 -10.87
C ALA A 592 -36.24 -11.77 -11.18
N GLY A 593 -35.13 -12.26 -10.60
CA GLY A 593 -34.76 -13.69 -10.69
C GLY A 593 -33.27 -14.06 -10.77
N GLY A 594 -32.33 -13.11 -10.79
CA GLY A 594 -30.88 -13.42 -10.80
C GLY A 594 -30.33 -13.89 -9.44
N PRO A 595 -29.21 -14.64 -9.41
CA PRO A 595 -28.58 -15.16 -8.18
C PRO A 595 -28.03 -14.06 -7.24
N ASN A 596 -27.89 -12.83 -7.74
CA ASN A 596 -27.41 -11.65 -7.01
C ASN A 596 -28.59 -10.78 -6.54
N ALA A 597 -29.59 -11.40 -5.90
CA ALA A 597 -30.91 -10.83 -5.63
C ALA A 597 -30.86 -9.39 -5.07
N THR A 598 -31.41 -8.50 -5.87
CA THR A 598 -31.57 -7.07 -5.67
C THR A 598 -32.70 -6.74 -4.69
N LEU A 599 -32.65 -5.58 -4.04
CA LEU A 599 -33.87 -4.90 -3.63
C LEU A 599 -34.77 -4.62 -4.83
N ARG A 600 -36.08 -4.78 -4.68
CA ARG A 600 -37.05 -4.23 -5.65
C ARG A 600 -37.05 -2.70 -5.57
N GLY A 601 -37.24 -2.02 -6.70
CA GLY A 601 -37.29 -0.56 -6.81
C GLY A 601 -36.03 0.03 -7.45
N SER A 602 -36.07 1.34 -7.73
CA SER A 602 -35.04 2.12 -8.45
C SER A 602 -33.67 2.21 -7.75
N ALA A 603 -33.55 1.70 -6.53
CA ALA A 603 -32.26 1.56 -5.85
C ALA A 603 -31.43 0.38 -6.36
N GLY A 604 -32.09 -0.71 -6.72
CA GLY A 604 -31.55 -1.94 -7.30
C GLY A 604 -30.08 -2.34 -7.02
N TYR A 605 -29.61 -2.15 -5.79
CA TYR A 605 -28.22 -2.46 -5.40
C TYR A 605 -27.95 -3.95 -5.29
N ASN A 606 -26.77 -4.38 -5.75
CA ASN A 606 -26.17 -5.66 -5.39
C ASN A 606 -24.65 -5.49 -5.19
N ASN A 607 -23.98 -6.56 -4.73
CA ASN A 607 -22.55 -6.49 -4.42
C ASN A 607 -21.67 -6.14 -5.62
N ILE A 608 -22.09 -6.45 -6.86
CA ILE A 608 -21.33 -6.14 -8.08
C ILE A 608 -21.40 -4.64 -8.36
N THR A 609 -22.60 -4.05 -8.34
CA THR A 609 -22.78 -2.63 -8.62
C THR A 609 -22.20 -1.75 -7.50
N LEU A 610 -22.30 -2.18 -6.23
CA LEU A 610 -21.58 -1.54 -5.11
C LEU A 610 -20.06 -1.64 -5.29
N ARG A 611 -19.53 -2.79 -5.72
CA ARG A 611 -18.09 -2.95 -5.96
C ARG A 611 -17.61 -1.99 -7.05
N PHE A 612 -18.33 -1.91 -8.18
CA PHE A 612 -18.04 -0.99 -9.28
C PHE A 612 -17.90 0.45 -8.79
N ILE A 613 -18.94 0.98 -8.14
CA ILE A 613 -18.95 2.40 -7.77
C ILE A 613 -17.99 2.70 -6.61
N GLN A 614 -17.77 1.76 -5.69
CA GLN A 614 -16.75 1.90 -4.65
C GLN A 614 -15.34 1.95 -5.26
N THR A 615 -15.06 1.11 -6.27
CA THR A 615 -13.79 1.12 -7.00
C THR A 615 -13.60 2.44 -7.74
N LEU A 616 -14.63 2.92 -8.46
CA LEU A 616 -14.56 4.21 -9.16
C LEU A 616 -14.36 5.39 -8.20
N THR A 617 -15.09 5.42 -7.09
CA THR A 617 -14.93 6.45 -6.04
C THR A 617 -13.51 6.47 -5.48
N ASN A 618 -12.95 5.30 -5.18
CA ASN A 618 -11.57 5.17 -4.70
C ASN A 618 -10.56 5.66 -5.73
N LEU A 619 -10.79 5.37 -7.02
CA LEU A 619 -9.93 5.86 -8.11
C LEU A 619 -9.98 7.38 -8.21
N TYR A 620 -11.17 8.00 -8.17
CA TYR A 620 -11.30 9.46 -8.15
C TYR A 620 -10.64 10.11 -6.92
N ASP A 621 -10.73 9.48 -5.75
CA ASP A 621 -10.15 9.96 -4.49
C ASP A 621 -8.63 9.80 -4.35
N ALA A 622 -8.04 8.81 -5.01
CA ALA A 622 -6.62 8.44 -4.88
C ALA A 622 -5.67 9.25 -5.78
N THR A 623 -6.19 10.11 -6.66
CA THR A 623 -5.37 10.86 -7.62
C THR A 623 -4.66 12.07 -7.00
N PRO A 624 -3.45 12.43 -7.48
CA PRO A 624 -2.77 13.67 -7.10
C PRO A 624 -3.61 14.93 -7.34
N THR A 625 -4.46 14.90 -8.38
CA THR A 625 -5.51 15.90 -8.65
C THR A 625 -6.85 15.19 -8.57
N ARG A 626 -7.43 15.17 -7.36
CA ARG A 626 -8.70 14.52 -7.05
C ARG A 626 -9.79 14.90 -8.07
N ILE A 627 -10.46 13.90 -8.65
CA ILE A 627 -11.57 14.11 -9.58
C ILE A 627 -12.86 14.29 -8.77
N GLY A 628 -13.63 15.33 -9.09
CA GLY A 628 -14.92 15.58 -8.46
C GLY A 628 -16.00 14.62 -8.93
N TYR A 629 -16.97 14.34 -8.08
CA TYR A 629 -18.11 13.48 -8.42
C TYR A 629 -19.35 13.83 -7.61
N THR A 630 -20.53 13.71 -8.22
CA THR A 630 -21.81 13.68 -7.52
C THR A 630 -22.55 12.42 -7.88
N TRP A 631 -22.60 11.47 -6.94
CA TRP A 631 -23.25 10.21 -7.21
C TRP A 631 -24.75 10.31 -7.09
N TRP A 632 -25.45 9.70 -8.04
CA TRP A 632 -26.90 9.64 -8.01
C TRP A 632 -27.33 8.76 -6.84
N THR A 633 -28.22 9.27 -5.99
CA THR A 633 -28.87 8.42 -4.99
C THR A 633 -29.83 7.47 -5.70
N ALA A 634 -29.35 6.35 -6.25
CA ALA A 634 -30.23 5.36 -6.87
C ALA A 634 -31.29 4.94 -5.84
N GLY A 635 -32.56 4.98 -6.22
CA GLY A 635 -33.65 5.04 -5.26
C GLY A 635 -34.23 6.43 -5.26
N ASP A 636 -34.88 6.77 -6.36
CA ASP A 636 -35.88 7.83 -6.33
C ASP A 636 -36.81 7.51 -5.14
N TRP A 637 -37.20 8.55 -4.43
CA TRP A 637 -37.83 8.56 -3.11
C TRP A 637 -39.19 7.85 -3.07
N THR A 638 -39.54 7.19 -4.17
CA THR A 638 -40.87 6.87 -4.67
C THR A 638 -41.11 5.35 -4.73
N ASP A 639 -40.11 4.49 -4.96
CA ASP A 639 -40.36 3.06 -5.23
C ASP A 639 -39.44 2.03 -4.53
N THR A 640 -38.39 2.46 -3.82
CA THR A 640 -37.50 1.54 -3.09
C THR A 640 -38.00 1.25 -1.67
N PRO A 641 -38.42 0.01 -1.35
CA PRO A 641 -38.91 -0.34 -0.02
C PRO A 641 -37.85 -0.10 1.05
N GLY A 642 -38.21 0.71 2.05
CA GLY A 642 -37.36 0.97 3.22
C GLY A 642 -36.32 2.08 3.07
N ALA A 643 -36.16 2.69 1.88
CA ALA A 643 -35.24 3.82 1.66
C ALA A 643 -35.57 5.05 2.53
N GLY A 644 -36.83 5.21 2.95
CA GLY A 644 -37.31 6.28 3.82
C GLY A 644 -36.99 7.69 3.32
N SER A 645 -37.00 8.69 4.20
CA SER A 645 -37.04 10.12 3.82
C SER A 645 -35.68 10.72 3.47
N ARG A 646 -34.68 9.90 3.13
CA ARG A 646 -33.35 10.32 2.61
C ARG A 646 -32.89 9.45 1.43
N GLY A 647 -33.81 8.71 0.80
CA GLY A 647 -33.50 7.75 -0.25
C GLY A 647 -32.44 6.73 0.20
N ALA A 648 -31.53 6.36 -0.69
CA ALA A 648 -30.45 5.43 -0.38
C ALA A 648 -29.41 5.96 0.63
N LEU A 649 -29.52 7.19 1.13
CA LEU A 649 -28.65 7.72 2.20
C LEU A 649 -29.14 7.36 3.61
N GLN A 650 -30.31 6.75 3.75
CA GLN A 650 -30.83 6.34 5.04
C GLN A 650 -30.12 5.08 5.58
N CYS A 651 -29.17 5.23 6.51
CA CYS A 651 -28.36 4.10 6.97
C CYS A 651 -29.13 3.01 7.72
N ASN A 652 -30.29 3.33 8.32
CA ASN A 652 -31.12 2.38 9.04
C ASN A 652 -32.22 1.73 8.18
N SER A 653 -32.21 1.97 6.85
CA SER A 653 -33.07 1.25 5.92
C SER A 653 -32.77 -0.26 5.95
N LYS A 654 -33.73 -1.08 5.51
CA LYS A 654 -33.52 -2.52 5.33
C LYS A 654 -33.83 -2.92 3.89
N PRO A 655 -32.81 -3.32 3.13
CA PRO A 655 -31.36 -3.27 3.36
C PRO A 655 -30.81 -1.88 3.60
N GLN A 656 -29.63 -1.84 4.21
CA GLN A 656 -28.90 -0.61 4.51
C GLN A 656 -28.67 0.21 3.24
N GLY A 657 -28.94 1.51 3.32
CA GLY A 657 -28.82 2.43 2.19
C GLY A 657 -27.38 2.47 1.64
N TRP A 658 -27.27 2.43 0.31
CA TRP A 658 -26.00 2.43 -0.41
C TRP A 658 -25.09 3.61 -0.02
N GLY A 659 -25.66 4.80 0.19
CA GLY A 659 -24.89 5.98 0.56
C GLY A 659 -24.25 5.92 1.95
N CYS A 660 -24.56 4.89 2.74
CA CYS A 660 -23.84 4.57 3.98
C CYS A 660 -22.80 3.46 3.81
N LEU A 661 -22.88 2.69 2.73
CA LEU A 661 -21.91 1.66 2.38
C LEU A 661 -20.77 2.23 1.54
N LEU A 662 -21.04 3.28 0.75
CA LEU A 662 -20.03 3.97 -0.03
C LEU A 662 -19.05 4.71 0.89
N GLN A 663 -17.78 4.33 0.83
CA GLN A 663 -16.68 5.00 1.49
C GLN A 663 -16.04 6.01 0.53
N ASN A 664 -15.71 7.18 1.06
CA ASN A 664 -14.99 8.20 0.32
C ASN A 664 -14.00 8.96 1.22
N LYS A 665 -13.07 9.65 0.60
CA LYS A 665 -12.15 10.59 1.25
C LYS A 665 -12.90 11.91 1.50
N PRO A 666 -13.11 12.36 2.76
CA PRO A 666 -13.75 13.65 2.99
C PRO A 666 -12.86 14.80 2.46
N ILE A 667 -13.46 15.94 2.09
CA ILE A 667 -12.71 17.13 1.62
C ILE A 667 -11.93 17.82 2.74
N VAL A 668 -12.08 17.38 4.00
CA VAL A 668 -11.54 18.06 5.19
C VAL A 668 -12.04 19.50 5.24
N GLN A 669 -13.36 19.66 5.30
CA GLN A 669 -13.98 20.82 5.92
C GLN A 669 -15.17 20.30 6.72
N LYS A 670 -14.96 20.08 8.02
CA LYS A 670 -16.04 20.41 8.95
C LYS A 670 -16.37 21.88 8.65
N PRO A 671 -17.63 22.26 8.37
CA PRO A 671 -17.93 23.63 7.99
C PRO A 671 -17.30 24.57 9.01
N ALA A 672 -16.59 25.59 8.51
CA ALA A 672 -16.20 26.69 9.36
C ALA A 672 -17.48 27.25 9.99
N ALA A 673 -17.42 27.58 11.27
CA ALA A 673 -18.50 28.33 11.92
C ALA A 673 -18.89 29.53 11.02
N PRO A 674 -20.19 29.90 10.97
CA PRO A 674 -20.64 31.01 10.14
C PRO A 674 -19.68 32.20 10.30
N ARG A 675 -19.11 32.66 9.18
CA ARG A 675 -18.14 33.76 9.20
C ARG A 675 -18.77 35.00 9.80
N PHE A 676 -20.08 35.19 9.65
CA PHE A 676 -20.85 36.25 10.29
C PHE A 676 -22.22 35.76 10.80
N THR A 677 -22.55 36.11 12.03
CA THR A 677 -23.87 35.84 12.65
C THR A 677 -24.49 37.16 13.10
N LEU A 678 -25.73 37.41 12.66
CA LEU A 678 -26.58 38.50 13.13
C LEU A 678 -27.40 38.00 14.31
N THR A 679 -27.35 38.66 15.46
CA THR A 679 -28.27 38.44 16.58
C THR A 679 -29.01 39.74 16.91
N PHE A 680 -30.28 39.64 17.28
CA PHE A 680 -31.09 40.81 17.67
C PHE A 680 -32.27 40.36 18.52
N GLN A 681 -32.99 41.31 19.11
CA GLN A 681 -34.24 41.03 19.82
C GLN A 681 -35.41 41.77 19.18
N GLY A 682 -36.45 41.05 18.79
CA GLY A 682 -37.72 41.59 18.29
C GLY A 682 -38.79 41.59 19.38
N TYR A 683 -39.71 42.56 19.34
CA TYR A 683 -40.88 42.69 20.20
C TYR A 683 -42.11 42.79 19.29
N ASP A 684 -43.15 42.02 19.62
CA ASP A 684 -44.38 41.86 18.83
C ASP A 684 -44.25 41.32 17.40
N TYR A 685 -43.13 40.65 17.09
CA TYR A 685 -42.96 39.94 15.81
C TYR A 685 -43.87 38.70 15.78
N ASP A 686 -45.16 38.89 15.57
CA ASP A 686 -46.20 37.89 15.82
C ASP A 686 -47.02 37.55 14.56
N GLY A 687 -47.10 38.45 13.57
CA GLY A 687 -47.76 38.22 12.29
C GLY A 687 -46.94 37.51 11.22
N ALA A 688 -47.60 36.68 10.42
CA ALA A 688 -46.95 35.87 9.38
C ALA A 688 -46.20 36.73 8.35
N HIS A 689 -44.88 36.55 8.30
CA HIS A 689 -43.96 37.17 7.36
C HIS A 689 -43.96 38.71 7.40
N GLU A 690 -44.34 39.27 8.54
CA GLU A 690 -44.57 40.69 8.74
C GLU A 690 -43.26 41.48 8.83
N GLU A 691 -42.25 40.93 9.52
CA GLU A 691 -40.93 41.52 9.59
C GLU A 691 -40.02 40.95 8.51
N THR A 692 -39.54 41.82 7.65
CA THR A 692 -38.56 41.48 6.62
C THR A 692 -37.19 42.03 7.00
N ILE A 693 -36.19 41.14 6.99
CA ILE A 693 -34.80 41.47 7.27
C ILE A 693 -33.99 41.28 5.99
N THR A 694 -33.24 42.30 5.58
CA THR A 694 -32.41 42.28 4.37
C THR A 694 -30.97 42.73 4.65
N ILE A 695 -30.00 42.17 3.93
CA ILE A 695 -28.64 42.70 3.84
C ILE A 695 -28.33 43.05 2.39
N ASN A 696 -27.84 44.27 2.16
CA ASN A 696 -27.53 44.79 0.82
C ASN A 696 -28.72 44.64 -0.14
N ASN A 697 -29.94 44.87 0.37
CA ASN A 697 -31.23 44.65 -0.29
C ASN A 697 -31.58 43.19 -0.65
N ASN A 698 -30.77 42.21 -0.24
CA ASN A 698 -31.09 40.79 -0.37
C ASN A 698 -31.85 40.32 0.87
N LEU A 699 -32.95 39.60 0.66
CA LEU A 699 -33.77 39.04 1.73
C LEU A 699 -32.99 37.98 2.53
N ILE A 700 -32.96 38.13 3.85
CA ILE A 700 -32.38 37.16 4.80
C ILE A 700 -33.50 36.30 5.39
N ALA A 701 -34.55 36.95 5.89
CA ALA A 701 -35.63 36.30 6.61
C ALA A 701 -36.91 37.13 6.53
N ARG A 702 -38.04 36.42 6.61
CA ARG A 702 -39.36 36.94 6.92
C ARG A 702 -39.79 36.29 8.23
N LEU A 703 -40.05 37.08 9.25
CA LEU A 703 -40.34 36.60 10.60
C LEU A 703 -41.70 37.13 11.06
N PRO A 704 -42.36 36.38 11.97
CA PRO A 704 -42.32 34.92 12.06
C PRO A 704 -42.88 34.27 10.78
N ALA A 705 -42.56 33.01 10.49
CA ALA A 705 -43.02 32.36 9.24
C ALA A 705 -44.54 32.08 9.18
N ASN A 706 -45.26 32.19 10.30
CA ASN A 706 -46.71 32.05 10.41
C ASN A 706 -47.20 33.03 11.48
N ASP A 707 -48.51 33.28 11.53
CA ASP A 707 -49.11 33.97 12.66
C ASP A 707 -48.84 33.11 13.90
N THR A 708 -48.20 33.72 14.89
CA THR A 708 -47.83 33.05 16.13
C THR A 708 -48.09 33.99 17.29
N SER A 709 -48.15 33.47 18.51
CA SER A 709 -48.07 34.31 19.71
C SER A 709 -46.63 34.75 20.02
N GLN A 710 -45.71 34.67 19.05
CA GLN A 710 -44.32 35.04 19.30
C GLN A 710 -44.28 36.52 19.67
N ASN A 711 -43.85 36.76 20.90
CA ASN A 711 -43.51 38.07 21.43
C ASN A 711 -44.67 38.91 21.94
N ALA A 712 -45.87 38.35 22.15
CA ALA A 712 -47.05 38.96 22.80
C ALA A 712 -46.71 39.89 23.98
N GLY A 713 -46.30 41.13 23.67
CA GLY A 713 -45.74 42.08 24.61
C GLY A 713 -44.38 41.76 25.28
N THR A 714 -43.51 40.89 24.74
CA THR A 714 -42.16 40.59 25.29
C THR A 714 -41.08 40.45 24.22
N TYR A 715 -39.83 40.82 24.52
CA TYR A 715 -38.71 40.62 23.58
C TYR A 715 -38.31 39.14 23.44
N ARG A 716 -37.97 38.70 22.23
CA ARG A 716 -37.25 37.44 21.96
C ARG A 716 -36.02 37.66 21.12
N THR A 717 -35.03 36.81 21.35
CA THR A 717 -33.75 36.84 20.64
C THR A 717 -33.82 35.97 19.39
N PHE A 718 -33.35 36.54 18.27
CA PHE A 718 -33.16 35.88 16.99
C PHE A 718 -31.68 35.82 16.66
N ALA A 719 -31.28 34.78 15.93
CA ALA A 719 -29.91 34.60 15.43
C ALA A 719 -29.97 34.09 13.99
N LEU A 720 -29.32 34.80 13.05
CA LEU A 720 -29.34 34.52 11.62
C LEU A 720 -27.89 34.41 11.11
N ASN A 721 -27.61 33.39 10.30
CA ASN A 721 -26.36 33.32 9.54
C ASN A 721 -26.47 34.30 8.35
N ILE A 722 -25.58 35.27 8.31
CA ILE A 722 -25.57 36.30 7.26
C ILE A 722 -24.33 36.23 6.37
N THR A 723 -23.51 35.19 6.55
CA THR A 723 -22.17 35.05 5.96
C THR A 723 -22.14 35.30 4.46
N SER A 724 -23.10 34.76 3.70
CA SER A 724 -23.13 34.84 2.23
C SER A 724 -23.59 36.19 1.68
N LEU A 725 -24.14 37.07 2.52
CA LEU A 725 -24.70 38.36 2.12
C LEU A 725 -23.81 39.55 2.51
N VAL A 726 -22.82 39.31 3.38
CA VAL A 726 -21.85 40.32 3.82
C VAL A 726 -20.72 40.44 2.80
N LEU A 727 -20.57 41.62 2.23
CA LEU A 727 -19.51 41.98 1.29
C LEU A 727 -18.30 42.58 2.02
N ASP A 728 -17.11 42.47 1.44
CA ASP A 728 -15.97 43.29 1.86
C ASP A 728 -16.28 44.78 1.58
N GLY A 729 -16.02 45.66 2.55
CA GLY A 729 -16.43 47.07 2.49
C GLY A 729 -17.75 47.34 3.20
N ASN A 730 -18.52 48.31 2.70
CA ASN A 730 -19.75 48.80 3.34
C ASN A 730 -20.94 47.90 3.07
N ASN A 731 -21.70 47.61 4.11
CA ASN A 731 -22.90 46.79 4.09
C ASN A 731 -24.07 47.53 4.74
N THR A 732 -25.28 47.25 4.27
CA THR A 732 -26.54 47.77 4.83
C THR A 732 -27.40 46.63 5.35
N LEU A 733 -27.80 46.67 6.63
CA LEU A 733 -28.78 45.77 7.24
C LEU A 733 -30.08 46.55 7.45
N THR A 734 -31.19 46.07 6.89
CA THR A 734 -32.49 46.75 6.99
C THR A 734 -33.56 45.83 7.56
N PHE A 735 -34.29 46.35 8.55
CA PHE A 735 -35.52 45.78 9.07
C PHE A 735 -36.70 46.60 8.55
N THR A 736 -37.69 45.93 7.99
CA THR A 736 -38.96 46.53 7.59
C THR A 736 -40.10 45.73 8.18
N HIS A 737 -41.23 46.39 8.41
CA HIS A 737 -42.45 45.76 8.87
C HIS A 737 -43.56 46.08 7.88
N THR A 738 -44.31 45.08 7.47
CA THR A 738 -45.32 45.17 6.42
C THR A 738 -46.46 44.20 6.72
N ASN A 739 -47.72 44.67 6.76
CA ASN A 739 -48.99 43.95 6.55
C ASN A 739 -50.11 44.42 7.49
N TRP A 740 -50.84 43.51 8.14
CA TRP A 740 -52.21 43.72 8.66
C TRP A 740 -52.22 44.49 9.97
N ASP A 741 -51.15 44.41 10.76
CA ASP A 741 -51.14 44.93 12.12
C ASP A 741 -50.46 46.31 12.25
N CYS A 742 -50.18 47.03 11.15
CA CYS A 742 -49.49 48.34 11.08
C CYS A 742 -49.88 49.41 12.12
N ALA A 743 -51.01 49.24 12.83
CA ALA A 743 -51.43 50.05 13.96
C ALA A 743 -50.66 49.76 15.26
N ILE A 744 -49.95 48.63 15.34
CA ILE A 744 -49.07 48.22 16.43
C ILE A 744 -47.64 48.65 16.08
N ILE A 745 -46.90 49.08 17.10
CA ILE A 745 -45.50 49.50 16.93
C ILE A 745 -44.62 48.40 17.49
N ASP A 746 -44.01 47.66 16.56
CA ASP A 746 -42.96 46.71 16.83
C ASP A 746 -41.68 47.39 17.29
N SER A 747 -40.75 46.60 17.82
CA SER A 747 -39.40 47.13 18.02
C SER A 747 -38.28 46.10 17.91
N THR A 748 -37.12 46.58 17.46
CA THR A 748 -35.87 45.83 17.40
C THR A 748 -34.87 46.42 18.39
N LYS A 749 -34.13 45.58 19.11
CA LYS A 749 -33.00 46.02 19.95
C LYS A 749 -31.86 45.00 19.94
N SER A 750 -30.71 45.39 20.52
CA SER A 750 -29.57 44.49 20.72
C SER A 750 -29.05 43.85 19.43
N VAL A 751 -29.09 44.59 18.32
CA VAL A 751 -28.60 44.14 17.01
C VAL A 751 -27.10 44.00 17.08
N THR A 752 -26.58 42.80 16.87
CA THR A 752 -25.15 42.47 16.94
C THR A 752 -24.76 41.63 15.75
N ILE A 753 -23.64 41.94 15.12
CA ILE A 753 -23.02 41.08 14.12
C ILE A 753 -21.68 40.62 14.69
N THR A 754 -21.51 39.31 14.86
CA THR A 754 -20.25 38.71 15.26
C THR A 754 -19.61 37.99 14.08
N ASN A 755 -18.28 37.92 14.05
CA ASN A 755 -17.58 37.05 13.10
C ASN A 755 -17.39 35.62 13.64
N ALA A 756 -16.78 34.74 12.86
CA ALA A 756 -16.48 33.35 13.26
C ALA A 756 -15.62 33.21 14.55
N SER A 757 -14.84 34.22 14.94
CA SER A 757 -14.08 34.22 16.20
C SER A 757 -14.86 34.77 17.39
N GLY A 758 -16.15 35.08 17.21
CA GLY A 758 -17.00 35.72 18.22
C GLY A 758 -16.71 37.21 18.41
N THR A 759 -15.88 37.81 17.56
CA THR A 759 -15.58 39.24 17.61
C THR A 759 -16.78 40.01 17.09
N VAL A 760 -17.25 40.98 17.87
CA VAL A 760 -18.32 41.90 17.47
C VAL A 760 -17.80 42.83 16.37
N ILE A 761 -18.37 42.70 15.18
CA ILE A 761 -18.13 43.55 14.01
C ILE A 761 -19.04 44.78 14.07
N PHE A 762 -20.27 44.59 14.53
CA PHE A 762 -21.24 45.66 14.71
C PHE A 762 -22.10 45.36 15.93
N SER A 763 -22.47 46.40 16.69
CA SER A 763 -23.47 46.27 17.74
C SER A 763 -24.22 47.58 17.94
N ASP A 764 -25.54 47.52 18.04
CA ASP A 764 -26.42 48.59 18.48
C ASP A 764 -27.42 48.03 19.51
N SER A 765 -27.31 48.49 20.75
CA SER A 765 -28.18 48.07 21.87
C SER A 765 -29.46 48.89 21.98
N THR A 766 -29.63 49.95 21.18
CA THR A 766 -30.77 50.85 21.27
C THR A 766 -32.05 50.14 20.81
N VAL A 767 -33.15 50.44 21.50
CA VAL A 767 -34.48 50.06 21.05
C VAL A 767 -34.86 50.98 19.89
N GLN A 768 -35.28 50.39 18.78
CA GLN A 768 -35.77 51.10 17.62
C GLN A 768 -37.20 50.67 17.33
N PRO A 769 -38.15 51.61 17.24
CA PRO A 769 -39.49 51.27 16.81
C PRO A 769 -39.47 50.88 15.33
N LEU A 770 -40.29 49.91 14.98
CA LEU A 770 -40.49 49.38 13.65
C LEU A 770 -42.00 49.45 13.36
N SER A 771 -42.38 49.99 12.20
CA SER A 771 -43.79 50.06 11.79
C SER A 771 -43.87 50.10 10.27
N CYS A 772 -45.09 50.03 9.71
CA CYS A 772 -45.26 50.08 8.26
C CYS A 772 -44.84 51.42 7.63
N SER A 773 -44.69 52.47 8.45
CA SER A 773 -44.22 53.79 8.02
C SER A 773 -42.74 54.04 8.32
N GLN A 774 -42.08 53.11 9.01
CA GLN A 774 -40.74 53.29 9.56
C GLN A 774 -39.89 52.03 9.41
N SER A 775 -38.82 52.13 8.63
CA SER A 775 -37.78 51.11 8.53
C SER A 775 -36.56 51.47 9.37
N ILE A 776 -35.81 50.44 9.78
CA ILE A 776 -34.54 50.60 10.50
C ILE A 776 -33.41 50.14 9.59
N THR A 777 -32.48 51.04 9.28
CA THR A 777 -31.30 50.70 8.49
C THR A 777 -30.01 50.95 9.28
N TYR A 778 -29.20 49.90 9.39
CA TYR A 778 -27.86 49.92 9.96
C TYR A 778 -26.82 49.84 8.85
N THR A 779 -25.73 50.58 9.00
CA THR A 779 -24.55 50.47 8.12
C THR A 779 -23.37 49.92 8.90
N PHE A 780 -22.64 48.97 8.32
CA PHE A 780 -21.43 48.42 8.93
C PHE A 780 -20.38 48.11 7.85
N THR A 781 -19.11 48.15 8.23
CA THR A 781 -17.99 47.95 7.29
C THR A 781 -17.17 46.73 7.69
N VAL A 782 -16.78 45.92 6.71
CA VAL A 782 -15.89 44.77 6.91
C VAL A 782 -14.58 45.02 6.16
N ASN A 783 -13.44 45.04 6.88
CA ASN A 783 -12.10 45.22 6.30
C ASN A 783 -11.34 43.89 6.30
N SER A 784 -10.88 43.42 5.15
CA SER A 784 -10.22 42.11 4.99
C SER A 784 -8.72 42.07 5.31
N THR A 785 -8.14 43.07 5.99
CA THR A 785 -6.71 43.05 6.37
C THR A 785 -6.44 42.35 7.72
N SER A 786 -6.80 41.06 7.81
CA SER A 786 -6.22 40.14 8.81
C SER A 786 -5.63 38.95 8.05
N PRO A 787 -4.39 38.51 8.35
CA PRO A 787 -3.68 37.55 7.51
C PRO A 787 -4.42 36.22 7.43
N ALA A 788 -4.35 35.60 6.25
CA ALA A 788 -4.83 34.24 6.02
C ALA A 788 -4.39 33.30 7.16
N PRO A 789 -5.23 32.33 7.58
CA PRO A 789 -4.80 31.33 8.55
C PRO A 789 -3.52 30.67 8.04
N ALA A 790 -2.50 30.64 8.92
CA ALA A 790 -1.21 30.07 8.61
C ALA A 790 -1.39 28.67 7.99
N ALA A 791 -0.81 28.46 6.81
CA ALA A 791 -0.63 27.12 6.28
C ALA A 791 0.03 26.27 7.37
N LEU A 792 -0.57 25.13 7.70
CA LEU A 792 0.05 24.08 8.51
C LEU A 792 1.28 23.58 7.75
N THR A 793 2.42 24.24 7.95
CA THR A 793 3.72 23.69 7.54
C THR A 793 4.03 22.53 8.48
N ALA A 794 4.06 21.33 7.90
CA ALA A 794 4.53 20.13 8.57
C ALA A 794 5.91 20.38 9.20
N ALA A 795 6.06 19.99 10.46
CA ALA A 795 7.33 20.03 11.16
C ALA A 795 8.34 19.11 10.46
N SER A 796 9.34 19.69 9.81
CA SER A 796 10.60 19.01 9.51
C SER A 796 11.63 19.45 10.55
N ASN A 797 11.96 18.55 11.48
CA ASN A 797 13.12 18.67 12.35
C ASN A 797 14.40 18.68 11.51
N PHE A 798 15.10 19.80 11.46
CA PHE A 798 16.56 19.81 11.37
C PHE A 798 17.09 20.98 12.21
N ALA A 799 17.80 20.63 13.28
CA ALA A 799 18.50 21.56 14.14
C ALA A 799 19.81 22.00 13.48
N ALA A 800 20.01 23.31 13.40
CA ALA A 800 21.32 23.95 13.50
C ALA A 800 21.12 25.42 13.90
N SER A 801 21.46 25.74 15.15
CA SER A 801 21.73 27.11 15.63
C SER A 801 23.16 27.52 15.23
N PRO A 802 23.66 28.77 15.50
CA PRO A 802 23.00 29.98 16.01
C PRO A 802 23.44 31.29 15.30
N VAL A 803 22.67 32.38 15.39
CA VAL A 803 23.25 33.74 15.60
C VAL A 803 22.24 34.59 16.38
N LEU A 804 22.64 35.02 17.58
CA LEU A 804 22.02 36.06 18.39
C LEU A 804 22.78 37.37 18.17
N ALA A 805 22.06 38.45 17.87
CA ALA A 805 22.41 39.80 18.31
C ALA A 805 21.16 40.68 18.31
N GLN A 806 20.64 40.94 19.52
CA GLN A 806 19.75 42.06 19.81
C GLN A 806 20.46 43.39 19.57
N THR A 807 19.74 44.43 19.15
CA THR A 807 19.68 45.72 19.85
C THR A 807 18.64 46.62 19.18
N GLY A 808 17.75 47.26 19.96
CA GLY A 808 16.82 48.27 19.46
C GLY A 808 15.61 48.47 20.36
N THR A 809 15.68 49.47 21.23
CA THR A 809 14.68 49.94 22.21
C THR A 809 13.36 50.44 21.59
N PRO A 810 12.24 50.45 22.34
CA PRO A 810 10.89 50.67 21.82
C PRO A 810 10.48 52.16 21.80
N THR A 811 9.94 52.62 20.68
CA THR A 811 9.11 53.83 20.58
C THR A 811 7.65 53.42 20.43
N ALA A 812 6.78 53.99 21.27
CA ALA A 812 5.36 53.70 21.36
C ALA A 812 4.60 53.93 20.03
N PRO A 813 3.66 53.05 19.62
CA PRO A 813 2.78 53.32 18.50
C PRO A 813 1.65 54.28 18.89
N SER A 814 1.44 55.25 18.02
CA SER A 814 0.29 56.14 17.94
C SER A 814 -1.06 55.39 17.87
N GLN A 815 -2.05 55.96 18.53
CA GLN A 815 -3.48 55.61 18.49
C GLN A 815 -4.01 55.43 17.05
N PRO A 816 -4.86 54.41 16.77
CA PRO A 816 -5.61 54.34 15.53
C PRO A 816 -6.83 55.28 15.57
N THR A 817 -7.01 55.97 14.46
CA THR A 817 -8.06 56.92 14.08
C THR A 817 -9.48 56.36 14.24
N PHE A 818 -10.40 57.20 14.74
CA PHE A 818 -11.84 56.93 14.86
C PHE A 818 -12.49 56.72 13.48
N LEU A 819 -13.30 55.66 13.34
CA LEU A 819 -14.18 55.40 12.20
C LEU A 819 -15.54 56.08 12.44
N VAL A 820 -16.06 56.80 11.44
CA VAL A 820 -17.37 57.47 11.51
C VAL A 820 -18.47 56.48 11.17
N MET A 821 -19.42 56.26 12.08
CA MET A 821 -20.60 55.39 11.89
C MET A 821 -21.87 56.24 11.82
N SER A 822 -22.82 55.89 10.95
CA SER A 822 -24.10 56.59 10.82
C SER A 822 -25.29 55.63 10.87
N LYS A 823 -26.31 56.04 11.61
CA LYS A 823 -27.62 55.41 11.71
C LYS A 823 -28.66 56.35 11.10
N SER A 824 -29.59 55.82 10.31
CA SER A 824 -30.71 56.59 9.77
C SER A 824 -32.02 55.89 10.08
N VAL A 825 -32.96 56.66 10.63
CA VAL A 825 -34.36 56.26 10.77
C VAL A 825 -35.13 57.04 9.73
N THR A 826 -35.83 56.34 8.84
CA THR A 826 -36.64 56.98 7.80
C THR A 826 -38.10 56.85 8.17
N VAL A 827 -38.80 57.99 8.29
CA VAL A 827 -40.24 58.05 8.55
C VAL A 827 -40.93 58.60 7.29
N SER A 828 -41.82 57.83 6.69
CA SER A 828 -42.59 58.27 5.52
C SER A 828 -43.77 59.16 5.94
N PRO A 829 -44.01 60.32 5.29
CA PRO A 829 -45.18 61.14 5.57
C PRO A 829 -46.47 60.50 5.01
N THR A 830 -47.50 60.45 5.87
CA THR A 830 -48.78 59.74 5.74
C THR A 830 -49.66 60.21 4.56
N ILE A 831 -50.44 59.28 3.97
CA ILE A 831 -51.64 59.59 3.18
C ILE A 831 -52.88 59.38 4.06
N GLN A 832 -53.68 60.45 4.23
CA GLN A 832 -55.04 60.41 4.81
C GLN A 832 -56.09 60.05 3.76
N TYR A 833 -57.19 59.40 4.19
CA TYR A 833 -58.61 59.79 3.99
C TYR A 833 -59.49 58.90 4.89
N SER A 834 -60.12 59.43 5.95
CA SER A 834 -61.57 59.72 6.14
C SER A 834 -62.54 58.52 5.94
N ALA A 835 -63.52 58.21 6.79
CA ALA A 835 -64.57 59.10 7.29
C ALA A 835 -65.43 58.50 8.45
N PHE A 836 -65.89 59.39 9.35
CA PHE A 836 -67.20 59.52 10.05
C PHE A 836 -67.94 58.27 10.61
N ALA A 837 -68.09 58.20 11.95
CA ALA A 837 -69.33 58.48 12.75
C ALA A 837 -70.24 57.23 12.90
N SER A 838 -70.88 56.89 14.03
CA SER A 838 -71.35 57.60 15.23
C SER A 838 -71.70 56.57 16.34
N GLU A 839 -71.72 57.01 17.60
CA GLU A 839 -72.59 56.56 18.74
C GLU A 839 -72.67 55.04 19.07
N HIS A 840 -72.41 54.54 20.28
CA HIS A 840 -73.08 54.87 21.54
C HIS A 840 -72.29 54.30 22.77
N THR A 841 -72.49 55.01 23.87
CA THR A 841 -72.15 54.84 25.30
C THR A 841 -72.24 53.45 25.98
N LEU A 842 -71.30 53.20 26.91
CA LEU A 842 -71.40 52.70 28.33
C LEU A 842 -72.44 51.59 28.65
N ALA A 843 -72.22 50.55 29.47
CA ALA A 843 -71.23 50.20 30.49
C ALA A 843 -71.45 48.73 30.96
N THR A 844 -70.40 48.16 31.57
CA THR A 844 -70.38 47.18 32.69
C THR A 844 -71.08 45.80 32.61
N SER A 845 -70.26 44.80 32.96
CA SER A 845 -70.54 43.50 33.63
C SER A 845 -71.50 42.51 32.97
N THR A 846 -70.98 41.40 32.46
CA THR A 846 -70.69 40.14 33.19
C THR A 846 -69.75 39.29 32.36
#